data_AF-A0A255T737-F1
#
_entry.id   AF-A0A255T737-F1
#
_cell.length_a   1.000
_cell.length_b   1.000
_cell.length_c   1.000
_cell.angle_alpha   90.00
_cell.angle_beta   90.00
_cell.angle_gamma   90.00
#
_symmetry.space_group_name_H-M   'P 1'
#
loop_
_entity.id
_entity.type
_entity.pdbx_description
1 polymer ?
#
loop_
_entity_poly.entity_id
_entity_poly.type
_entity_poly.pdbx_seq_one_letter_code
_entity_poly.pdbx_strand_id
1 'polypeptide(L)'
;MRNRCFITSLLLLVFSSLSAKQQDKLLGILKDELKYNFEQLQKQPQKPYFMSYRAEDVYSHVISSSFGTAQANQEKRQRLVTPQIRLGDKTLDNFKYNSQGMQSRDGRSAQTVTIPFDDNATEGITTNIWNATLSRYKYAVAAYEQARSKAATSTENEDKAPCFSDAKAEVYYEEPYDLDKMKIDGKAWQKRLDEVSAVFKADPTLKTADVSLNYRVQRTYFVNTDGTEIVQNHRSARIMLSVSAIAEDGMQLPLNEDFFAFNPDSLPSQNVIVAAAKDLLERIQALKKAPVANPYTGPAILSGAASGVFFHEIFGHRLEGHRMKKGGETFKDMIDKEVLPKPFQVYCDPTLKQYAGIDMNGHYIYDSEGVKARRVDNVVDGVLKGFLMSRVPLDGFPESNGHGRTSGGNDPVSRQSNLVIETTKPYSDAQLRDMLIAEARKQDKEYGYFFKTVTSGFTLTGDGGSINSFNVTPVEVYRVYTDGRPDELVRGVSMIGTPLAMFSHIVAGGDTPSVFTGSCGAESGWVPVTASSPAIFVSQIETQRAQNQQALPNILPAPAFTQDKQADDNVIFSAMKDELKRTTDSLTVAGLETPFYASYIVNRYRSFNVTGELGAISASSETPFTYNASVHLAIGNFKRSSDFPGQPLIVGTPSAIECDYSSLRRTLWESSDMAYKNAVNMMAQKQNMLAQYPLPAALEKIPDLQRSAPTSYLENEKKYNVDMKKMEDIAKQLSAVFKNYKYLFNTVVKINGNEITSFRSTSEDVNLKLPHNSVVIKVSATFEDDNRVKTADDLTLHYENPDEIPSIDALVERVRKFADDCMEMRNAPVMEEYYKGPVMYEDEAAKQVITATYLAPDQFYGQQNYTENPKSLGQKLGKKIIDERISIVNSTDKTEYNGEKLYGHYQVDADGFKPEAELSIVEKGVFKTMLNRTTPAMYAEKSTASSRLANSPAQSIPLLGVGTLHVKADGTTKDDNMLKTLLKAAKKQKLDYAYVVTTPSGYTSLRLYQVDVKTGERKLVKHNRITLPTESQMKKFTAISDRPFVSNNVQPYTYSTITPASIIVGDAELTKPVLNSGKASELVYPLQR
;
A
#
# COMPACT_ATOMS: atom_id res chain seq x y z
N MET A 1 -58.72 -0.97 -23.14
CA MET A 1 -57.64 -1.96 -22.88
C MET A 1 -56.25 -1.36 -22.66
N ARG A 2 -55.95 -0.13 -23.13
CA ARG A 2 -54.61 0.50 -22.98
C ARG A 2 -54.24 0.97 -21.55
N ASN A 3 -55.21 1.34 -20.70
CA ASN A 3 -54.93 1.78 -19.32
C ASN A 3 -54.79 0.63 -18.29
N ARG A 4 -55.20 -0.61 -18.63
CA ARG A 4 -55.03 -1.76 -17.74
C ARG A 4 -53.62 -2.37 -17.81
N CYS A 5 -52.96 -2.34 -18.98
CA CYS A 5 -51.58 -2.82 -19.13
C CYS A 5 -50.52 -1.94 -18.43
N PHE A 6 -50.74 -0.63 -18.32
CA PHE A 6 -49.81 0.27 -17.62
C PHE A 6 -49.84 0.07 -16.10
N ILE A 7 -51.00 -0.24 -15.52
CA ILE A 7 -51.16 -0.45 -14.08
C ILE A 7 -50.60 -1.82 -13.67
N THR A 8 -50.76 -2.87 -14.48
CA THR A 8 -50.14 -4.18 -14.19
C THR A 8 -48.63 -4.19 -14.34
N SER A 9 -48.05 -3.45 -15.30
CA SER A 9 -46.59 -3.32 -15.43
C SER A 9 -45.97 -2.55 -14.27
N LEU A 10 -46.64 -1.51 -13.75
CA LEU A 10 -46.18 -0.75 -12.58
C LEU A 10 -46.29 -1.59 -11.27
N LEU A 11 -47.35 -2.37 -11.11
CA LEU A 11 -47.50 -3.30 -9.97
C LEU A 11 -46.47 -4.43 -10.00
N LEU A 12 -46.16 -5.01 -11.17
CA LEU A 12 -45.15 -6.07 -11.30
C LEU A 12 -43.73 -5.59 -10.96
N LEU A 13 -43.36 -4.35 -11.32
CA LEU A 13 -42.05 -3.75 -10.99
C LEU A 13 -41.89 -3.41 -9.48
N VAL A 14 -42.98 -3.03 -8.80
CA VAL A 14 -42.97 -2.75 -7.36
C VAL A 14 -42.95 -4.05 -6.54
N PHE A 15 -43.65 -5.11 -6.98
CA PHE A 15 -43.59 -6.41 -6.32
C PHE A 15 -42.26 -7.15 -6.52
N SER A 16 -41.60 -7.01 -7.68
CA SER A 16 -40.30 -7.65 -7.91
C SER A 16 -39.19 -7.06 -7.04
N SER A 17 -39.16 -5.73 -6.88
CA SER A 17 -38.16 -5.03 -6.05
C SER A 17 -38.34 -5.27 -4.54
N LEU A 18 -39.58 -5.40 -4.04
CA LEU A 18 -39.82 -5.79 -2.64
C LEU A 18 -39.35 -7.24 -2.36
N SER A 19 -39.60 -8.16 -3.29
CA SER A 19 -39.19 -9.57 -3.15
C SER A 19 -37.67 -9.74 -3.16
N ALA A 20 -36.97 -9.01 -4.01
CA ALA A 20 -35.51 -9.06 -4.09
C ALA A 20 -34.83 -8.43 -2.86
N LYS A 21 -35.33 -7.28 -2.39
CA LYS A 21 -34.87 -6.67 -1.13
C LYS A 21 -35.02 -7.63 0.06
N GLN A 22 -36.13 -8.38 0.13
CA GLN A 22 -36.36 -9.34 1.21
C GLN A 22 -35.41 -10.56 1.16
N GLN A 23 -34.78 -10.82 0.02
CA GLN A 23 -33.82 -11.91 -0.18
C GLN A 23 -32.35 -11.48 -0.01
N ASP A 24 -32.05 -10.18 0.11
CA ASP A 24 -30.69 -9.67 0.26
C ASP A 24 -30.14 -9.95 1.68
N LYS A 25 -29.41 -11.05 1.81
CA LYS A 25 -28.89 -11.55 3.09
C LYS A 25 -27.88 -10.60 3.73
N LEU A 26 -27.01 -9.97 2.93
CA LEU A 26 -26.01 -9.05 3.48
C LEU A 26 -26.68 -7.82 4.10
N LEU A 27 -27.70 -7.25 3.44
CA LEU A 27 -28.49 -6.17 4.03
C LEU A 27 -29.13 -6.59 5.36
N GLY A 28 -29.69 -7.80 5.42
CA GLY A 28 -30.23 -8.38 6.66
C GLY A 28 -29.20 -8.45 7.78
N ILE A 29 -28.02 -9.04 7.51
CA ILE A 29 -26.93 -9.17 8.48
C ILE A 29 -26.47 -7.80 8.99
N LEU A 30 -26.30 -6.81 8.10
CA LEU A 30 -25.89 -5.46 8.50
C LEU A 30 -26.89 -4.82 9.46
N LYS A 31 -28.19 -4.99 9.22
CA LYS A 31 -29.25 -4.46 10.08
C LYS A 31 -29.26 -5.16 11.44
N ASP A 32 -29.20 -6.49 11.44
CA ASP A 32 -29.25 -7.28 12.67
C ASP A 32 -28.03 -6.99 13.56
N GLU A 33 -26.84 -6.92 12.98
CA GLU A 33 -25.62 -6.56 13.70
C GLU A 33 -25.64 -5.10 14.18
N LEU A 34 -26.15 -4.16 13.38
CA LEU A 34 -26.25 -2.76 13.79
C LEU A 34 -27.15 -2.63 15.02
N LYS A 35 -28.33 -3.27 14.97
CA LYS A 35 -29.29 -3.29 16.07
C LYS A 35 -28.66 -3.92 17.31
N TYR A 36 -28.12 -5.13 17.19
CA TYR A 36 -27.51 -5.83 18.33
C TYR A 36 -26.36 -5.02 18.94
N ASN A 37 -25.41 -4.57 18.12
CA ASN A 37 -24.23 -3.86 18.62
C ASN A 37 -24.63 -2.51 19.24
N PHE A 38 -25.59 -1.79 18.67
CA PHE A 38 -26.12 -0.57 19.28
C PHE A 38 -26.76 -0.85 20.65
N GLU A 39 -27.63 -1.86 20.76
CA GLU A 39 -28.26 -2.27 22.02
C GLU A 39 -27.26 -2.68 23.11
N GLN A 40 -26.16 -3.36 22.73
CA GLN A 40 -25.09 -3.70 23.69
C GLN A 40 -24.27 -2.48 24.09
N LEU A 41 -23.92 -1.59 23.15
CA LEU A 41 -23.16 -0.38 23.45
C LEU A 41 -23.97 0.64 24.28
N GLN A 42 -25.31 0.61 24.22
CA GLN A 42 -26.17 1.39 25.14
C GLN A 42 -25.95 1.03 26.62
N LYS A 43 -25.39 -0.14 26.92
CA LYS A 43 -25.11 -0.59 28.29
C LYS A 43 -23.75 -0.10 28.82
N GLN A 44 -22.93 0.50 27.96
CA GLN A 44 -21.61 0.98 28.31
C GLN A 44 -21.66 2.39 28.95
N PRO A 45 -20.63 2.83 29.68
CA PRO A 45 -20.59 4.15 30.28
C PRO A 45 -20.71 5.29 29.25
N GLN A 46 -20.06 5.16 28.10
CA GLN A 46 -20.14 6.09 27.00
C GLN A 46 -21.11 5.54 25.95
N LYS A 47 -22.36 6.01 25.98
CA LYS A 47 -23.42 5.48 25.12
C LYS A 47 -23.37 6.16 23.75
N PRO A 48 -23.41 5.39 22.64
CA PRO A 48 -23.58 6.01 21.34
C PRO A 48 -24.98 6.59 21.22
N TYR A 49 -25.12 7.79 20.65
CA TYR A 49 -26.44 8.31 20.28
C TYR A 49 -26.77 8.05 18.81
N PHE A 50 -25.75 7.75 17.99
CA PHE A 50 -25.90 7.39 16.58
C PHE A 50 -24.83 6.37 16.16
N MET A 51 -25.25 5.40 15.36
CA MET A 51 -24.38 4.46 14.65
C MET A 51 -24.88 4.23 13.21
N SER A 52 -23.94 3.97 12.30
CA SER A 52 -24.22 3.49 10.95
C SER A 52 -23.17 2.50 10.45
N TYR A 53 -23.58 1.61 9.55
CA TYR A 53 -22.68 0.72 8.80
C TYR A 53 -22.76 1.03 7.31
N ARG A 54 -21.62 1.34 6.69
CA ARG A 54 -21.45 1.39 5.24
C ARG A 54 -20.69 0.15 4.80
N ALA A 55 -21.26 -0.64 3.88
CA ALA A 55 -20.54 -1.72 3.21
C ALA A 55 -20.41 -1.42 1.71
N GLU A 56 -19.25 -1.68 1.13
CA GLU A 56 -18.96 -1.45 -0.29
C GLU A 56 -18.41 -2.74 -0.92
N ASP A 57 -19.13 -3.29 -1.90
CA ASP A 57 -18.68 -4.39 -2.76
C ASP A 57 -18.22 -3.79 -4.09
N VAL A 58 -16.92 -3.86 -4.35
CA VAL A 58 -16.26 -3.20 -5.48
C VAL A 58 -15.56 -4.24 -6.32
N TYR A 59 -16.00 -4.39 -7.56
CA TYR A 59 -15.26 -5.04 -8.64
C TYR A 59 -14.54 -3.97 -9.46
N SER A 60 -13.29 -4.22 -9.84
CA SER A 60 -12.53 -3.35 -10.73
C SER A 60 -11.66 -4.15 -11.69
N HIS A 61 -11.55 -3.66 -12.92
CA HIS A 61 -10.62 -4.14 -13.93
C HIS A 61 -9.75 -2.98 -14.39
N VAL A 62 -8.45 -3.06 -14.09
CA VAL A 62 -7.45 -2.08 -14.49
C VAL A 62 -6.60 -2.67 -15.59
N ILE A 63 -6.55 -2.00 -16.74
CA ILE A 63 -5.78 -2.42 -17.90
C ILE A 63 -4.91 -1.23 -18.32
N SER A 64 -3.62 -1.42 -18.58
CA SER A 64 -2.75 -0.34 -19.03
C SER A 64 -1.66 -0.81 -19.98
N SER A 65 -1.21 0.12 -20.83
CA SER A 65 -0.18 -0.08 -21.84
C SER A 65 0.74 1.13 -21.89
N SER A 66 2.00 0.92 -22.23
CA SER A 66 2.98 1.98 -22.41
C SER A 66 3.79 1.69 -23.66
N PHE A 67 3.87 2.65 -24.57
CA PHE A 67 4.56 2.48 -25.87
C PHE A 67 4.21 1.16 -26.60
N GLY A 68 2.96 0.71 -26.57
CA GLY A 68 2.52 -0.53 -27.23
C GLY A 68 2.82 -1.83 -26.48
N THR A 69 3.36 -1.75 -25.27
CA THR A 69 3.67 -2.92 -24.43
C THR A 69 2.74 -2.93 -23.21
N ALA A 70 2.13 -4.07 -22.93
CA ALA A 70 1.20 -4.23 -21.83
C ALA A 70 1.88 -4.03 -20.46
N GLN A 71 1.30 -3.17 -19.61
CA GLN A 71 1.84 -2.85 -18.28
C GLN A 71 1.06 -3.52 -17.16
N ALA A 72 -0.28 -3.54 -17.25
CA ALA A 72 -1.13 -4.20 -16.27
C ALA A 72 -2.43 -4.72 -16.91
N ASN A 73 -2.92 -5.84 -16.41
CA ASN A 73 -4.24 -6.37 -16.70
C ASN A 73 -4.72 -7.13 -15.46
N GLN A 74 -5.41 -6.41 -14.58
CA GLN A 74 -5.69 -6.89 -13.23
C GLN A 74 -7.17 -6.73 -12.90
N GLU A 75 -7.78 -7.85 -12.54
CA GLU A 75 -9.11 -7.89 -11.96
C GLU A 75 -9.02 -8.01 -10.45
N LYS A 76 -9.85 -7.25 -9.75
CA LYS A 76 -9.93 -7.27 -8.30
C LYS A 76 -11.37 -7.15 -7.86
N ARG A 77 -11.76 -7.94 -6.87
CA ARG A 77 -12.98 -7.74 -6.09
C ARG A 77 -12.61 -7.52 -4.63
N GLN A 78 -13.26 -6.55 -4.00
CA GLN A 78 -13.07 -6.27 -2.58
C GLN A 78 -14.40 -5.89 -1.97
N ARG A 79 -14.68 -6.42 -0.78
CA ARG A 79 -15.88 -6.10 -0.01
C ARG A 79 -15.49 -5.59 1.36
N LEU A 80 -15.81 -4.34 1.67
CA LEU A 80 -15.42 -3.62 2.88
C LEU A 80 -16.62 -3.27 3.72
N VAL A 81 -16.45 -3.21 5.05
CA VAL A 81 -17.42 -2.59 5.97
C VAL A 81 -16.74 -1.52 6.82
N THR A 82 -17.45 -0.41 7.00
CA THR A 82 -17.01 0.78 7.76
C THR A 82 -18.11 1.22 8.72
N PRO A 83 -17.93 1.00 10.03
CA PRO A 83 -18.77 1.58 11.06
C PRO A 83 -18.48 3.07 11.32
N GLN A 84 -19.52 3.85 11.55
CA GLN A 84 -19.44 5.16 12.21
C GLN A 84 -20.17 5.08 13.55
N ILE A 85 -19.56 5.65 14.59
CA ILE A 85 -20.08 5.65 15.96
C ILE A 85 -19.93 7.07 16.52
N ARG A 86 -21.04 7.66 16.96
CA ARG A 86 -21.06 8.98 17.61
C ARG A 86 -21.46 8.86 19.08
N LEU A 87 -20.61 9.36 19.97
CA LEU A 87 -20.75 9.34 21.43
C LEU A 87 -20.95 10.76 21.97
N GLY A 88 -21.74 10.90 23.04
CA GLY A 88 -22.13 12.20 23.59
C GLY A 88 -23.54 12.56 23.13
N ASP A 89 -23.70 13.75 22.56
CA ASP A 89 -24.96 14.21 22.00
C ASP A 89 -24.73 15.10 20.77
N LYS A 90 -25.81 15.58 20.15
CA LYS A 90 -25.72 16.43 18.95
C LYS A 90 -25.01 17.76 19.20
N THR A 91 -24.92 18.25 20.43
CA THR A 91 -24.23 19.52 20.74
C THR A 91 -22.72 19.34 20.83
N LEU A 92 -22.27 18.26 21.46
CA LEU A 92 -20.86 17.92 21.65
C LEU A 92 -20.67 16.41 21.53
N ASP A 93 -19.96 15.99 20.49
CA ASP A 93 -19.57 14.59 20.27
C ASP A 93 -18.09 14.43 19.88
N ASN A 94 -17.68 13.18 19.67
CA ASN A 94 -16.33 12.81 19.23
C ASN A 94 -15.90 13.39 17.87
N PHE A 95 -16.80 14.04 17.12
CA PHE A 95 -16.49 14.68 15.84
C PHE A 95 -16.40 16.22 15.94
N LYS A 96 -16.66 16.85 17.10
CA LYS A 96 -16.58 18.33 17.27
C LYS A 96 -15.26 18.90 16.75
N TYR A 97 -14.14 18.28 17.15
CA TYR A 97 -12.80 18.77 16.81
C TYR A 97 -12.08 17.97 15.72
N ASN A 98 -12.61 16.82 15.32
CA ASN A 98 -12.02 15.93 14.33
C ASN A 98 -13.10 15.45 13.34
N SER A 99 -12.88 15.58 12.04
CA SER A 99 -13.84 15.15 11.01
C SER A 99 -13.77 13.65 10.69
N GLN A 100 -12.78 12.91 11.23
CA GLN A 100 -12.56 11.49 10.95
C GLN A 100 -12.63 10.63 12.22
N GLY A 101 -13.39 9.55 12.16
CA GLY A 101 -13.72 8.70 13.31
C GLY A 101 -12.73 7.57 13.58
N MET A 102 -11.62 7.45 12.84
CA MET A 102 -10.41 6.66 13.17
C MET A 102 -9.39 6.82 12.03
N GLN A 103 -8.21 7.38 12.26
CA GLN A 103 -7.18 7.42 11.22
C GLN A 103 -6.41 6.10 11.12
N SER A 104 -6.02 5.73 9.90
CA SER A 104 -5.12 4.62 9.59
C SER A 104 -3.69 4.98 10.01
N ARG A 105 -2.80 3.98 10.03
CA ARG A 105 -1.40 4.13 10.48
C ARG A 105 -0.59 5.10 9.62
N ASP A 106 -0.98 5.31 8.36
CA ASP A 106 -0.44 6.29 7.41
C ASP A 106 -1.15 7.66 7.48
N GLY A 107 -2.12 7.84 8.38
CA GLY A 107 -2.80 9.11 8.66
C GLY A 107 -3.76 9.61 7.57
N ARG A 108 -3.94 8.85 6.47
CA ARG A 108 -4.67 9.29 5.26
C ARG A 108 -5.99 8.56 4.99
N SER A 109 -6.18 7.38 5.58
CA SER A 109 -7.40 6.61 5.46
C SER A 109 -7.92 6.26 6.85
N ALA A 110 -8.95 5.44 6.94
CA ALA A 110 -9.46 4.96 8.21
C ALA A 110 -9.56 3.45 8.15
N GLN A 111 -9.39 2.75 9.28
CA GLN A 111 -9.34 1.29 9.24
C GLN A 111 -10.65 0.71 8.72
N THR A 112 -10.54 -0.16 7.71
CA THR A 112 -11.63 -0.97 7.15
C THR A 112 -11.41 -2.43 7.48
N VAL A 113 -12.49 -3.21 7.48
CA VAL A 113 -12.42 -4.66 7.59
C VAL A 113 -13.04 -5.27 6.33
N THR A 114 -12.37 -6.26 5.75
CA THR A 114 -12.91 -7.06 4.64
C THR A 114 -13.95 -8.04 5.16
N ILE A 115 -15.00 -8.30 4.39
CA ILE A 115 -15.99 -9.32 4.72
C ILE A 115 -16.09 -10.35 3.58
N PRO A 116 -16.47 -11.61 3.87
CA PRO A 116 -16.63 -12.64 2.85
C PRO A 116 -17.53 -12.24 1.66
N PHE A 117 -17.22 -12.78 0.48
CA PHE A 117 -18.02 -12.57 -0.74
C PHE A 117 -19.30 -13.42 -0.78
N ASP A 118 -19.34 -14.51 -0.02
CA ASP A 118 -20.49 -15.40 0.11
C ASP A 118 -21.41 -14.89 1.22
N ASP A 119 -22.61 -14.41 0.85
CA ASP A 119 -23.58 -13.88 1.81
C ASP A 119 -24.13 -14.96 2.76
N ASN A 120 -23.88 -16.25 2.51
CA ASN A 120 -24.20 -17.34 3.42
C ASN A 120 -23.18 -17.49 4.56
N ALA A 121 -22.01 -16.85 4.46
CA ALA A 121 -20.93 -16.90 5.45
C ALA A 121 -21.20 -15.99 6.66
N THR A 122 -22.35 -16.18 7.30
CA THR A 122 -22.88 -15.30 8.34
C THR A 122 -21.89 -15.11 9.49
N GLU A 123 -21.22 -16.17 9.96
CA GLU A 123 -20.29 -16.09 11.09
C GLU A 123 -19.04 -15.27 10.76
N GLY A 124 -18.53 -15.39 9.52
CA GLY A 124 -17.40 -14.59 9.04
C GLY A 124 -17.76 -13.11 8.91
N ILE A 125 -18.92 -12.81 8.29
CA ILE A 125 -19.40 -11.44 8.12
C ILE A 125 -19.64 -10.76 9.48
N THR A 126 -20.38 -11.41 10.39
CA THR A 126 -20.72 -10.87 11.72
C THR A 126 -19.48 -10.67 12.61
N THR A 127 -18.52 -11.61 12.58
CA THR A 127 -17.24 -11.48 13.32
C THR A 127 -16.45 -10.26 12.85
N ASN A 128 -16.38 -10.02 11.54
CA ASN A 128 -15.64 -8.90 11.00
C ASN A 128 -16.33 -7.55 11.28
N ILE A 129 -17.67 -7.50 11.22
CA ILE A 129 -18.45 -6.34 11.66
C ILE A 129 -18.25 -6.06 13.15
N TRP A 130 -18.25 -7.11 14.00
CA TRP A 130 -17.97 -6.99 15.42
C TRP A 130 -16.59 -6.39 15.68
N ASN A 131 -15.55 -6.91 15.03
CA ASN A 131 -14.18 -6.42 15.20
C ASN A 131 -14.06 -4.94 14.76
N ALA A 132 -14.62 -4.60 13.60
CA ALA A 132 -14.66 -3.22 13.11
C ALA A 132 -15.38 -2.27 14.08
N THR A 133 -16.54 -2.70 14.60
CA THR A 133 -17.37 -1.91 15.52
C THR A 133 -16.67 -1.68 16.86
N LEU A 134 -16.07 -2.73 17.42
CA LEU A 134 -15.35 -2.65 18.69
C LEU A 134 -14.14 -1.71 18.59
N SER A 135 -13.38 -1.81 17.50
CA SER A 135 -12.24 -0.93 17.21
C SER A 135 -12.68 0.53 17.11
N ARG A 136 -13.75 0.80 16.34
CA ARG A 136 -14.32 2.15 16.17
C ARG A 136 -14.89 2.73 17.45
N TYR A 137 -15.54 1.91 18.29
CA TYR A 137 -16.10 2.36 19.55
C TYR A 137 -15.00 2.82 20.51
N LYS A 138 -13.92 2.04 20.64
CA LYS A 138 -12.77 2.38 21.50
C LYS A 138 -12.09 3.68 21.07
N TYR A 139 -11.93 3.88 19.76
CA TYR A 139 -11.44 5.14 19.24
C TYR A 139 -12.40 6.29 19.55
N ALA A 140 -13.70 6.10 19.33
CA ALA A 140 -14.72 7.11 19.59
C ALA A 140 -14.75 7.54 21.07
N VAL A 141 -14.56 6.62 22.01
CA VAL A 141 -14.45 6.93 23.45
C VAL A 141 -13.29 7.89 23.72
N ALA A 142 -12.09 7.56 23.25
CA ALA A 142 -10.92 8.41 23.42
C ALA A 142 -11.09 9.78 22.74
N ALA A 143 -11.63 9.81 21.53
CA ALA A 143 -11.90 11.03 20.79
C ALA A 143 -12.95 11.91 21.48
N TYR A 144 -13.99 11.32 22.07
CA TYR A 144 -15.01 12.04 22.84
C TYR A 144 -14.41 12.66 24.12
N GLU A 145 -13.60 11.92 24.87
CA GLU A 145 -12.92 12.44 26.06
C GLU A 145 -11.99 13.61 25.72
N GLN A 146 -11.25 13.51 24.62
CA GLN A 146 -10.43 14.59 24.10
C GLN A 146 -11.28 15.81 23.71
N ALA A 147 -12.41 15.59 23.02
CA ALA A 147 -13.31 16.65 22.62
C ALA A 147 -13.92 17.39 23.82
N ARG A 148 -14.35 16.66 24.85
CA ARG A 148 -14.84 17.24 26.11
C ARG A 148 -13.78 18.08 26.82
N SER A 149 -12.56 17.56 26.92
CA SER A 149 -11.44 18.28 27.55
C SER A 149 -11.15 19.59 26.81
N LYS A 150 -11.10 19.55 25.48
CA LYS A 150 -10.85 20.73 24.66
C LYS A 150 -11.97 21.77 24.75
N ALA A 151 -13.24 21.33 24.69
CA ALA A 151 -14.39 22.21 24.81
C ALA A 151 -14.46 22.94 26.17
N ALA A 152 -13.94 22.34 27.24
CA ALA A 152 -13.87 22.99 28.56
C ALA A 152 -12.87 24.15 28.61
N THR A 153 -11.95 24.23 27.64
CA THR A 153 -10.88 25.23 27.56
C THR A 153 -10.97 26.13 26.32
N SER A 154 -12.01 25.97 25.50
CA SER A 154 -12.18 26.75 24.26
C SER A 154 -12.80 28.13 24.52
N THR A 155 -12.65 29.03 23.55
CA THR A 155 -13.08 30.44 23.63
C THR A 155 -14.46 30.66 22.98
N GLU A 156 -15.12 31.80 23.27
CA GLU A 156 -16.49 32.12 22.81
C GLU A 156 -16.68 32.20 21.28
N ASN A 157 -15.60 32.30 20.49
CA ASN A 157 -15.66 32.51 19.04
C ASN A 157 -15.80 31.20 18.21
N GLU A 158 -16.19 30.07 18.83
CA GLU A 158 -16.47 28.83 18.09
C GLU A 158 -17.89 28.81 17.48
N ASP A 159 -18.02 28.20 16.30
CA ASP A 159 -19.32 27.92 15.64
C ASP A 159 -20.28 27.17 16.57
N LYS A 160 -21.51 27.68 16.67
CA LYS A 160 -22.52 27.23 17.66
C LYS A 160 -23.40 26.11 17.13
N ALA A 161 -23.30 25.77 15.85
CA ALA A 161 -24.13 24.74 15.28
C ALA A 161 -23.79 23.37 15.91
N PRO A 162 -24.80 22.48 16.05
CA PRO A 162 -24.61 21.11 16.49
C PRO A 162 -23.46 20.39 15.74
N CYS A 163 -22.90 19.37 16.37
CA CYS A 163 -21.94 18.45 15.74
C CYS A 163 -22.61 17.53 14.71
N PHE A 164 -23.93 17.34 14.82
CA PHE A 164 -24.70 16.45 13.94
C PHE A 164 -26.15 16.89 13.81
N SER A 165 -26.71 16.79 12.60
CA SER A 165 -28.10 17.10 12.29
C SER A 165 -28.96 15.86 12.10
N ASP A 166 -30.27 16.04 12.25
CA ASP A 166 -31.26 15.06 11.84
C ASP A 166 -31.31 14.94 10.32
N ALA A 167 -31.68 13.75 9.86
CA ALA A 167 -31.98 13.47 8.47
C ALA A 167 -33.25 12.62 8.39
N LYS A 168 -34.00 12.79 7.31
CA LYS A 168 -35.14 11.91 7.03
C LYS A 168 -34.62 10.48 6.84
N ALA A 169 -35.26 9.51 7.51
CA ALA A 169 -35.01 8.10 7.26
C ALA A 169 -35.48 7.76 5.83
N GLU A 170 -34.55 7.24 5.03
CA GLU A 170 -34.81 6.90 3.63
C GLU A 170 -34.63 5.40 3.41
N VAL A 171 -35.48 4.83 2.56
CA VAL A 171 -35.42 3.43 2.18
C VAL A 171 -35.31 3.35 0.67
N TYR A 172 -34.19 2.86 0.17
CA TYR A 172 -33.90 2.74 -1.26
C TYR A 172 -33.16 1.45 -1.56
N TYR A 173 -33.56 0.77 -2.64
CA TYR A 173 -32.97 -0.49 -3.05
C TYR A 173 -32.87 -0.57 -4.57
N GLU A 174 -31.69 -0.90 -5.05
CA GLU A 174 -31.45 -1.31 -6.43
C GLU A 174 -31.07 -2.79 -6.48
N GLU A 175 -31.52 -3.48 -7.53
CA GLU A 175 -31.09 -4.84 -7.81
C GLU A 175 -29.57 -4.91 -8.01
N PRO A 176 -28.91 -6.00 -7.58
CA PRO A 176 -27.49 -6.19 -7.83
C PRO A 176 -27.23 -6.35 -9.34
N TYR A 177 -26.12 -5.79 -9.82
CA TYR A 177 -25.63 -6.14 -11.15
C TYR A 177 -25.19 -7.61 -11.20
N ASP A 178 -25.50 -8.26 -12.30
CA ASP A 178 -24.92 -9.56 -12.65
C ASP A 178 -23.44 -9.36 -13.01
N LEU A 179 -22.56 -9.60 -12.05
CA LEU A 179 -21.12 -9.33 -12.20
C LEU A 179 -20.50 -10.11 -13.36
N ASP A 180 -20.98 -11.31 -13.66
CA ASP A 180 -20.44 -12.11 -14.78
C ASP A 180 -20.77 -11.48 -16.13
N LYS A 181 -21.93 -10.81 -16.24
CA LYS A 181 -22.27 -10.00 -17.43
C LYS A 181 -21.58 -8.64 -17.46
N MET A 182 -21.05 -8.17 -16.34
CA MET A 182 -20.38 -6.88 -16.25
C MET A 182 -18.88 -6.97 -16.55
N LYS A 183 -18.27 -8.16 -16.48
CA LYS A 183 -16.87 -8.38 -16.83
C LYS A 183 -16.62 -8.02 -18.29
N ILE A 184 -15.45 -7.43 -18.55
CA ILE A 184 -15.00 -7.07 -19.89
C ILE A 184 -14.00 -8.11 -20.41
N ASP A 185 -13.84 -8.20 -21.73
CA ASP A 185 -12.75 -8.97 -22.32
C ASP A 185 -11.43 -8.22 -22.12
N GLY A 186 -10.69 -8.61 -21.08
CA GLY A 186 -9.41 -8.00 -20.73
C GLY A 186 -8.37 -8.11 -21.85
N LYS A 187 -8.38 -9.14 -22.69
CA LYS A 187 -7.41 -9.31 -23.78
C LYS A 187 -7.74 -8.40 -24.95
N ALA A 188 -9.02 -8.29 -25.30
CA ALA A 188 -9.46 -7.37 -26.34
C ALA A 188 -9.17 -5.91 -25.98
N TRP A 189 -9.42 -5.52 -24.72
CA TRP A 189 -9.08 -4.18 -24.24
C TRP A 189 -7.57 -3.94 -24.14
N GLN A 190 -6.78 -4.94 -23.72
CA GLN A 190 -5.31 -4.83 -23.71
C GLN A 190 -4.78 -4.46 -25.10
N LYS A 191 -5.14 -5.27 -26.12
CA LYS A 191 -4.74 -5.02 -27.52
C LYS A 191 -5.13 -3.60 -27.97
N ARG A 192 -6.32 -3.16 -27.59
CA ARG A 192 -6.83 -1.84 -27.92
C ARG A 192 -5.96 -0.72 -27.34
N LEU A 193 -5.55 -0.83 -26.07
CA LEU A 193 -4.69 0.16 -25.42
C LEU A 193 -3.23 0.07 -25.90
N ASP A 194 -2.74 -1.12 -26.27
CA ASP A 194 -1.43 -1.30 -26.89
C ASP A 194 -1.35 -0.52 -28.21
N GLU A 195 -2.35 -0.66 -29.07
CA GLU A 195 -2.44 0.10 -30.33
C GLU A 195 -2.44 1.63 -30.13
N VAL A 196 -3.15 2.12 -29.11
CA VAL A 196 -3.18 3.57 -28.80
C VAL A 196 -1.82 4.04 -28.29
N SER A 197 -1.24 3.34 -27.31
CA SER A 197 0.04 3.72 -26.70
C SER A 197 1.22 3.60 -27.67
N ALA A 198 1.14 2.72 -28.68
CA ALA A 198 2.16 2.58 -29.72
C ALA A 198 2.35 3.85 -30.57
N VAL A 199 1.34 4.75 -30.66
CA VAL A 199 1.46 6.05 -31.33
C VAL A 199 2.66 6.85 -30.81
N PHE A 200 2.92 6.76 -29.50
CA PHE A 200 3.97 7.51 -28.84
C PHE A 200 5.39 6.99 -29.14
N LYS A 201 5.54 5.80 -29.76
CA LYS A 201 6.85 5.31 -30.26
C LYS A 201 7.47 6.28 -31.29
N ALA A 202 6.65 7.12 -31.93
CA ALA A 202 7.10 8.12 -32.89
C ALA A 202 7.98 9.24 -32.28
N ASP A 203 7.93 9.46 -30.96
CA ASP A 203 8.90 10.30 -30.25
C ASP A 203 9.64 9.49 -29.17
N PRO A 204 10.84 8.95 -29.47
CA PRO A 204 11.60 8.15 -28.51
C PRO A 204 12.17 8.97 -27.35
N THR A 205 12.06 10.31 -27.38
CA THR A 205 12.55 11.17 -26.30
C THR A 205 11.53 11.39 -25.19
N LEU A 206 10.28 10.89 -25.36
CA LEU A 206 9.29 10.88 -24.29
C LEU A 206 9.80 10.06 -23.09
N LYS A 207 9.56 10.59 -21.90
CA LYS A 207 9.90 9.93 -20.63
C LYS A 207 8.89 8.82 -20.35
N THR A 208 7.60 9.15 -20.35
CA THR A 208 6.49 8.20 -20.14
C THR A 208 5.38 8.44 -21.17
N ALA A 209 4.65 7.39 -21.51
CA ALA A 209 3.53 7.43 -22.45
C ALA A 209 2.52 6.31 -22.15
N ASP A 210 1.75 6.51 -21.10
CA ASP A 210 0.87 5.50 -20.52
C ASP A 210 -0.58 5.71 -20.96
N VAL A 211 -1.25 4.61 -21.28
CA VAL A 211 -2.67 4.57 -21.61
C VAL A 211 -3.32 3.54 -20.71
N SER A 212 -4.36 3.94 -19.97
CA SER A 212 -5.04 3.04 -19.02
C SER A 212 -6.55 3.08 -19.13
N LEU A 213 -7.20 1.93 -18.92
CA LEU A 213 -8.62 1.79 -18.65
C LEU A 213 -8.80 1.42 -17.17
N ASN A 214 -9.59 2.22 -16.46
CA ASN A 214 -10.06 1.92 -15.13
C ASN A 214 -11.57 1.67 -15.19
N TYR A 215 -11.98 0.41 -15.09
CA TYR A 215 -13.39 0.03 -15.01
C TYR A 215 -13.75 -0.42 -13.60
N ARG A 216 -14.84 0.11 -13.04
CA ARG A 216 -15.30 -0.17 -11.68
C ARG A 216 -16.81 -0.42 -11.68
N VAL A 217 -17.23 -1.44 -10.94
CA VAL A 217 -18.62 -1.75 -10.60
C VAL A 217 -18.70 -1.80 -9.08
N GLN A 218 -19.50 -0.93 -8.49
CA GLN A 218 -19.64 -0.80 -7.05
C GLN A 218 -21.09 -0.96 -6.64
N ARG A 219 -21.31 -1.67 -5.53
CA ARG A 219 -22.56 -1.69 -4.78
C ARG A 219 -22.31 -1.23 -3.36
N THR A 220 -23.08 -0.24 -2.92
CA THR A 220 -22.98 0.33 -1.57
C THR A 220 -24.24 0.02 -0.78
N TYR A 221 -24.05 -0.53 0.41
CA TYR A 221 -25.07 -0.72 1.44
C TYR A 221 -24.83 0.31 2.55
N PHE A 222 -25.88 0.97 3.00
CA PHE A 222 -25.82 1.89 4.14
C PHE A 222 -27.04 1.68 5.02
N VAL A 223 -26.79 1.38 6.30
CA VAL A 223 -27.83 1.25 7.32
C VAL A 223 -27.46 2.08 8.54
N ASN A 224 -28.43 2.73 9.18
CA ASN A 224 -28.19 3.51 10.39
C ASN A 224 -29.28 3.33 11.46
N THR A 225 -28.98 3.85 12.64
CA THR A 225 -29.86 3.80 13.83
C THR A 225 -31.07 4.74 13.76
N ASP A 226 -31.09 5.68 12.80
CA ASP A 226 -32.27 6.52 12.50
C ASP A 226 -33.30 5.76 11.63
N GLY A 227 -32.95 4.57 11.10
CA GLY A 227 -33.82 3.74 10.27
C GLY A 227 -33.60 3.86 8.76
N THR A 228 -32.55 4.56 8.31
CA THR A 228 -32.18 4.63 6.90
C THR A 228 -31.64 3.29 6.40
N GLU A 229 -32.06 2.87 5.21
CA GLU A 229 -31.64 1.66 4.51
C GLU A 229 -31.43 1.97 3.01
N ILE A 230 -30.18 2.14 2.58
CA ILE A 230 -29.84 2.44 1.18
C ILE A 230 -29.02 1.31 0.60
N VAL A 231 -29.44 0.81 -0.55
CA VAL A 231 -28.64 -0.05 -1.42
C VAL A 231 -28.65 0.52 -2.82
N GLN A 232 -27.48 0.95 -3.31
CA GLN A 232 -27.34 1.60 -4.62
C GLN A 232 -26.09 1.12 -5.35
N ASN A 233 -26.14 1.13 -6.68
CA ASN A 233 -25.02 0.75 -7.52
C ASN A 233 -24.38 1.97 -8.20
N HIS A 234 -23.10 1.84 -8.54
CA HIS A 234 -22.34 2.81 -9.31
C HIS A 234 -21.42 2.08 -10.30
N ARG A 235 -21.32 2.58 -11.53
CA ARG A 235 -20.42 2.06 -12.56
C ARG A 235 -19.60 3.20 -13.13
N SER A 236 -18.35 2.95 -13.44
CA SER A 236 -17.48 3.93 -14.08
C SER A 236 -16.46 3.23 -14.96
N ALA A 237 -16.29 3.70 -16.19
CA ALA A 237 -15.23 3.31 -17.11
C ALA A 237 -14.48 4.59 -17.51
N ARG A 238 -13.17 4.63 -17.28
CA ARG A 238 -12.35 5.80 -17.61
C ARG A 238 -11.11 5.37 -18.38
N ILE A 239 -10.90 5.95 -19.56
CA ILE A 239 -9.63 5.86 -20.28
C ILE A 239 -8.81 7.11 -19.98
N MET A 240 -7.54 6.94 -19.65
CA MET A 240 -6.60 8.05 -19.42
C MET A 240 -5.35 7.83 -20.25
N LEU A 241 -5.00 8.83 -21.07
CA LEU A 241 -3.75 8.95 -21.80
C LEU A 241 -2.88 9.95 -21.05
N SER A 242 -1.65 9.57 -20.70
CA SER A 242 -0.71 10.39 -19.96
C SER A 242 0.67 10.32 -20.62
N VAL A 243 1.17 11.47 -21.07
CA VAL A 243 2.52 11.59 -21.63
C VAL A 243 3.35 12.57 -20.83
N SER A 244 4.63 12.28 -20.70
CA SER A 244 5.59 13.22 -20.10
C SER A 244 6.84 13.33 -20.96
N ALA A 245 7.33 14.56 -21.10
CA ALA A 245 8.65 14.86 -21.66
C ALA A 245 9.50 15.69 -20.68
N ILE A 246 10.78 15.84 -21.01
CA ILE A 246 11.70 16.78 -20.34
C ILE A 246 12.14 17.80 -21.40
N ALA A 247 12.01 19.09 -21.08
CA ALA A 247 12.51 20.17 -21.93
C ALA A 247 14.05 20.29 -21.83
N GLU A 248 14.70 21.02 -22.74
CA GLU A 248 16.15 21.19 -22.74
C GLU A 248 16.69 21.82 -21.43
N ASP A 249 15.88 22.63 -20.74
CA ASP A 249 16.24 23.24 -19.46
C ASP A 249 15.92 22.36 -18.24
N GLY A 250 15.53 21.11 -18.45
CA GLY A 250 15.22 20.14 -17.39
C GLY A 250 13.77 20.17 -16.88
N MET A 251 12.93 21.09 -17.37
CA MET A 251 11.53 21.17 -16.95
C MET A 251 10.74 19.93 -17.37
N GLN A 252 10.05 19.28 -16.44
CA GLN A 252 9.11 18.21 -16.74
C GLN A 252 7.82 18.77 -17.35
N LEU A 253 7.35 18.10 -18.40
CA LEU A 253 6.21 18.51 -19.20
C LEU A 253 5.17 17.38 -19.24
N PRO A 254 4.16 17.38 -18.35
CA PRO A 254 3.08 16.41 -18.38
C PRO A 254 1.90 16.91 -19.24
N LEU A 255 1.32 16.03 -20.05
CA LEU A 255 0.01 16.26 -20.68
C LEU A 255 -0.88 15.03 -20.49
N ASN A 256 -2.18 15.26 -20.30
CA ASN A 256 -3.17 14.22 -20.11
C ASN A 256 -4.38 14.46 -21.00
N GLU A 257 -5.03 13.38 -21.41
CA GLU A 257 -6.34 13.36 -22.05
C GLU A 257 -7.16 12.23 -21.41
N ASP A 258 -8.45 12.45 -21.13
CA ASP A 258 -9.29 11.43 -20.52
C ASP A 258 -10.69 11.33 -21.12
N PHE A 259 -11.24 10.12 -21.04
CA PHE A 259 -12.57 9.79 -21.51
C PHE A 259 -13.31 9.04 -20.42
N PHE A 260 -14.52 9.48 -20.09
CA PHE A 260 -15.36 8.88 -19.08
C PHE A 260 -16.69 8.40 -19.68
N ALA A 261 -17.15 7.25 -19.21
CA ALA A 261 -18.50 6.77 -19.44
C ALA A 261 -18.94 5.87 -18.27
N PHE A 262 -20.25 5.71 -18.06
CA PHE A 262 -20.74 4.71 -17.09
C PHE A 262 -20.54 3.26 -17.57
N ASN A 263 -20.48 3.05 -18.89
CA ASN A 263 -20.31 1.74 -19.53
C ASN A 263 -19.07 1.72 -20.44
N PRO A 264 -18.26 0.65 -20.43
CA PRO A 264 -17.11 0.52 -21.32
C PRO A 264 -17.47 0.63 -22.82
N ASP A 265 -18.65 0.12 -23.22
CA ASP A 265 -19.12 0.17 -24.61
C ASP A 265 -19.52 1.58 -25.08
N SER A 266 -19.71 2.50 -24.14
CA SER A 266 -20.02 3.91 -24.41
C SER A 266 -18.77 4.78 -24.49
N LEU A 267 -17.57 4.22 -24.24
CA LEU A 267 -16.32 4.94 -24.45
C LEU A 267 -16.10 5.21 -25.96
N PRO A 268 -15.36 6.26 -26.33
CA PRO A 268 -15.13 6.63 -27.73
C PRO A 268 -14.57 5.47 -28.57
N SER A 269 -14.72 5.52 -29.89
CA SER A 269 -14.17 4.48 -30.77
C SER A 269 -12.63 4.47 -30.81
N GLN A 270 -12.02 3.39 -31.29
CA GLN A 270 -10.57 3.27 -31.38
C GLN A 270 -9.93 4.42 -32.18
N ASN A 271 -10.54 4.80 -33.30
CA ASN A 271 -10.04 5.89 -34.15
C ASN A 271 -10.02 7.24 -33.42
N VAL A 272 -11.01 7.52 -32.57
CA VAL A 272 -11.06 8.76 -31.78
C VAL A 272 -9.93 8.81 -30.76
N ILE A 273 -9.69 7.70 -30.06
CA ILE A 273 -8.64 7.63 -29.04
C ILE A 273 -7.24 7.68 -29.68
N VAL A 274 -7.04 7.01 -30.81
CA VAL A 274 -5.79 7.11 -31.58
C VAL A 274 -5.56 8.52 -32.10
N ALA A 275 -6.60 9.22 -32.56
CA ALA A 275 -6.49 10.62 -32.97
C ALA A 275 -6.11 11.52 -31.79
N ALA A 276 -6.71 11.31 -30.62
CA ALA A 276 -6.34 12.02 -29.40
C ALA A 276 -4.89 11.75 -28.97
N ALA A 277 -4.40 10.51 -29.10
CA ALA A 277 -2.99 10.19 -28.83
C ALA A 277 -2.03 10.92 -29.79
N LYS A 278 -2.39 11.05 -31.07
CA LYS A 278 -1.61 11.81 -32.06
C LYS A 278 -1.59 13.31 -31.74
N ASP A 279 -2.75 13.89 -31.42
CA ASP A 279 -2.85 15.29 -30.98
C ASP A 279 -2.00 15.55 -29.73
N LEU A 280 -2.08 14.65 -28.74
CA LEU A 280 -1.29 14.74 -27.52
C LEU A 280 0.22 14.68 -27.79
N LEU A 281 0.65 13.84 -28.75
CA LEU A 281 2.03 13.74 -29.21
C LEU A 281 2.51 15.03 -29.90
N GLU A 282 1.69 15.62 -30.77
CA GLU A 282 2.01 16.89 -31.43
C GLU A 282 2.13 18.04 -30.41
N ARG A 283 1.20 18.09 -29.46
CA ARG A 283 1.16 19.11 -28.39
C ARG A 283 2.38 19.00 -27.47
N ILE A 284 2.78 17.80 -27.04
CA ILE A 284 3.96 17.65 -26.18
C ILE A 284 5.26 18.02 -26.92
N GLN A 285 5.35 17.72 -28.22
CA GLN A 285 6.47 18.12 -29.06
C GLN A 285 6.57 19.63 -29.23
N ALA A 286 5.43 20.32 -29.40
CA ALA A 286 5.36 21.77 -29.42
C ALA A 286 5.78 22.36 -28.06
N LEU A 287 5.29 21.78 -26.96
CA LEU A 287 5.58 22.25 -25.61
C LEU A 287 7.06 22.14 -25.25
N LYS A 288 7.77 21.10 -25.70
CA LYS A 288 9.22 20.96 -25.53
C LYS A 288 10.01 22.14 -26.10
N LYS A 289 9.52 22.73 -27.19
CA LYS A 289 10.14 23.87 -27.89
C LYS A 289 9.63 25.22 -27.38
N ALA A 290 8.56 25.23 -26.59
CA ALA A 290 7.96 26.45 -26.08
C ALA A 290 8.92 27.19 -25.13
N PRO A 291 9.01 28.53 -25.21
CA PRO A 291 9.78 29.32 -24.26
C PRO A 291 9.17 29.26 -22.86
N VAL A 292 10.02 29.42 -21.85
CA VAL A 292 9.58 29.54 -20.46
C VAL A 292 8.89 30.88 -20.25
N ALA A 293 7.71 30.85 -19.65
CA ALA A 293 7.00 32.05 -19.25
C ALA A 293 7.72 32.78 -18.10
N ASN A 294 7.77 34.10 -18.19
CA ASN A 294 8.11 34.96 -17.06
C ASN A 294 6.90 35.11 -16.14
N PRO A 295 7.10 35.45 -14.85
CA PRO A 295 6.00 35.89 -13.99
C PRO A 295 5.19 37.00 -14.66
N TYR A 296 3.88 36.93 -14.54
CA TYR A 296 2.97 37.81 -15.26
C TYR A 296 1.79 38.19 -14.38
N THR A 297 1.42 39.46 -14.50
CA THR A 297 0.15 39.99 -14.00
C THR A 297 -0.52 40.74 -15.14
N GLY A 298 -1.77 40.37 -15.46
CA GLY A 298 -2.54 40.95 -16.55
C GLY A 298 -3.74 40.08 -16.94
N PRO A 299 -4.47 40.44 -18.02
CA PRO A 299 -5.72 39.78 -18.37
C PRO A 299 -5.50 38.38 -18.98
N ALA A 300 -6.50 37.52 -18.81
CA ALA A 300 -6.47 36.18 -19.36
C ALA A 300 -7.86 35.64 -19.75
N ILE A 301 -7.85 34.63 -20.61
CA ILE A 301 -8.98 33.73 -20.85
C ILE A 301 -8.61 32.35 -20.30
N LEU A 302 -9.52 31.75 -19.55
CA LEU A 302 -9.43 30.34 -19.16
C LEU A 302 -10.42 29.56 -20.03
N SER A 303 -9.97 28.49 -20.69
CA SER A 303 -10.85 27.57 -21.41
C SER A 303 -11.91 26.98 -20.48
N GLY A 304 -12.98 26.37 -21.01
CA GLY A 304 -14.03 25.82 -20.17
C GLY A 304 -13.55 24.77 -19.15
N ALA A 305 -12.67 23.85 -19.56
CA ALA A 305 -12.07 22.88 -18.64
C ALA A 305 -11.14 23.55 -17.60
N ALA A 306 -10.32 24.53 -18.03
CA ALA A 306 -9.45 25.30 -17.14
C ALA A 306 -10.26 26.12 -16.12
N SER A 307 -11.35 26.72 -16.56
CA SER A 307 -12.30 27.46 -15.73
C SER A 307 -13.00 26.53 -14.73
N GLY A 308 -13.42 25.34 -15.15
CA GLY A 308 -14.05 24.35 -14.26
C GLY A 308 -13.13 23.98 -13.08
N VAL A 309 -11.87 23.63 -13.35
CA VAL A 309 -10.88 23.35 -12.30
C VAL A 309 -10.57 24.60 -11.47
N PHE A 310 -10.46 25.76 -12.11
CA PHE A 310 -10.28 27.02 -11.39
C PHE A 310 -11.39 27.24 -10.35
N PHE A 311 -12.67 27.20 -10.75
CA PHE A 311 -13.79 27.30 -9.83
C PHE A 311 -13.81 26.19 -8.77
N HIS A 312 -13.42 24.97 -9.12
CA HIS A 312 -13.31 23.86 -8.17
C HIS A 312 -12.36 24.19 -7.00
N GLU A 313 -11.18 24.72 -7.32
CA GLU A 313 -10.13 25.04 -6.34
C GLU A 313 -10.40 26.34 -5.59
N ILE A 314 -10.76 27.41 -6.30
CA ILE A 314 -10.90 28.73 -5.68
C ILE A 314 -12.22 28.87 -4.94
N PHE A 315 -13.27 28.15 -5.38
CA PHE A 315 -14.62 28.27 -4.86
C PHE A 315 -15.12 26.98 -4.23
N GLY A 316 -15.09 25.89 -4.97
CA GLY A 316 -15.78 24.64 -4.65
C GLY A 316 -15.50 24.12 -3.24
N HIS A 317 -14.23 24.00 -2.87
CA HIS A 317 -13.85 23.58 -1.51
C HIS A 317 -14.29 24.56 -0.42
N ARG A 318 -14.40 25.84 -0.72
CA ARG A 318 -14.89 26.86 0.22
C ARG A 318 -16.41 26.90 0.32
N LEU A 319 -17.11 26.15 -0.53
CA LEU A 319 -18.53 25.87 -0.39
C LEU A 319 -18.80 24.65 0.50
N GLU A 320 -17.77 23.89 0.91
CA GLU A 320 -17.93 22.73 1.79
C GLU A 320 -18.15 23.18 3.24
N GLY A 321 -19.40 23.10 3.73
CA GLY A 321 -19.84 23.75 4.96
C GLY A 321 -19.05 23.38 6.22
N HIS A 322 -18.56 22.14 6.32
CA HIS A 322 -17.73 21.72 7.46
C HIS A 322 -16.44 22.55 7.65
N ARG A 323 -15.89 23.15 6.58
CA ARG A 323 -14.69 24.00 6.65
C ARG A 323 -14.98 25.39 7.21
N MET A 324 -16.23 25.84 7.14
CA MET A 324 -16.69 27.12 7.72
C MET A 324 -16.82 27.08 9.25
N LYS A 325 -16.54 25.94 9.88
CA LYS A 325 -16.49 25.83 11.35
C LYS A 325 -15.11 26.15 11.94
N LYS A 326 -14.03 26.08 11.14
CA LYS A 326 -12.64 26.14 11.63
C LYS A 326 -11.72 26.76 10.58
N GLY A 327 -11.26 27.99 10.81
CA GLY A 327 -10.19 28.64 10.05
C GLY A 327 -10.49 28.98 8.59
N GLY A 328 -11.41 28.27 7.92
CA GLY A 328 -11.73 28.42 6.50
C GLY A 328 -12.91 29.33 6.17
N GLU A 329 -13.32 30.21 7.08
CA GLU A 329 -14.56 31.01 7.04
C GLU A 329 -14.65 32.09 5.94
N THR A 330 -13.83 31.99 4.88
CA THR A 330 -13.67 33.01 3.81
C THR A 330 -15.00 33.55 3.27
N PHE A 331 -16.02 32.69 3.12
CA PHE A 331 -17.32 33.05 2.57
C PHE A 331 -18.47 33.02 3.58
N LYS A 332 -18.21 32.72 4.86
CA LYS A 332 -19.26 32.58 5.88
C LYS A 332 -20.11 33.86 6.00
N ASP A 333 -19.44 35.02 6.03
CA ASP A 333 -20.08 36.34 6.11
C ASP A 333 -20.49 36.93 4.75
N MET A 334 -20.38 36.15 3.66
CA MET A 334 -20.69 36.58 2.29
C MET A 334 -22.04 36.07 1.79
N ILE A 335 -22.81 35.36 2.62
CA ILE A 335 -24.20 35.00 2.29
C ILE A 335 -25.00 36.26 1.96
N ASP A 336 -25.78 36.19 0.88
CA ASP A 336 -26.57 37.27 0.29
C ASP A 336 -25.76 38.47 -0.21
N LYS A 337 -24.44 38.32 -0.38
CA LYS A 337 -23.57 39.32 -1.02
C LYS A 337 -23.14 38.89 -2.42
N GLU A 338 -22.86 39.87 -3.26
CA GLU A 338 -22.31 39.65 -4.60
C GLU A 338 -20.87 39.13 -4.48
N VAL A 339 -20.61 37.96 -5.07
CA VAL A 339 -19.30 37.30 -5.12
C VAL A 339 -18.80 37.08 -6.54
N LEU A 340 -19.70 37.20 -7.53
CA LEU A 340 -19.44 37.07 -8.96
C LEU A 340 -20.27 38.12 -9.72
N PRO A 341 -19.92 38.44 -10.98
CA PRO A 341 -20.75 39.32 -11.80
C PRO A 341 -22.17 38.78 -11.93
N LYS A 342 -23.15 39.69 -11.90
CA LYS A 342 -24.58 39.38 -11.93
C LYS A 342 -25.05 38.29 -12.92
N PRO A 343 -24.51 38.14 -14.15
CA PRO A 343 -24.97 37.09 -15.06
C PRO A 343 -24.61 35.66 -14.65
N PHE A 344 -23.66 35.46 -13.72
CA PHE A 344 -23.13 34.15 -13.37
C PHE A 344 -24.02 33.37 -12.41
N GLN A 345 -24.11 32.07 -12.66
CA GLN A 345 -24.73 31.07 -11.80
C GLN A 345 -23.69 30.02 -11.45
N VAL A 346 -23.67 29.56 -10.19
CA VAL A 346 -22.85 28.42 -9.77
C VAL A 346 -23.69 27.49 -8.93
N TYR A 347 -23.75 26.22 -9.31
CA TYR A 347 -24.50 25.22 -8.57
C TYR A 347 -23.78 23.87 -8.57
N CYS A 348 -24.08 23.07 -7.55
CA CYS A 348 -23.61 21.70 -7.43
C CYS A 348 -24.80 20.76 -7.55
N ASP A 349 -24.82 19.89 -8.57
CA ASP A 349 -25.98 19.03 -8.84
C ASP A 349 -25.60 17.54 -9.00
N PRO A 350 -25.69 16.75 -7.92
CA PRO A 350 -25.40 15.31 -7.97
C PRO A 350 -26.43 14.52 -8.80
N THR A 351 -27.57 15.11 -9.14
CA THR A 351 -28.64 14.42 -9.88
C THR A 351 -28.39 14.38 -11.40
N LEU A 352 -27.47 15.21 -11.91
CA LEU A 352 -27.10 15.22 -13.32
C LEU A 352 -26.28 13.98 -13.69
N LYS A 353 -26.80 13.19 -14.63
CA LYS A 353 -26.06 12.09 -15.28
C LYS A 353 -25.27 12.55 -16.50
N GLN A 354 -25.76 13.57 -17.19
CA GLN A 354 -25.14 14.16 -18.37
C GLN A 354 -25.28 15.68 -18.36
N TYR A 355 -24.28 16.36 -18.90
CA TYR A 355 -24.31 17.80 -19.17
C TYR A 355 -23.61 18.07 -20.50
N ALA A 356 -24.20 18.91 -21.35
CA ALA A 356 -23.71 19.18 -22.70
C ALA A 356 -23.39 17.91 -23.54
N GLY A 357 -24.16 16.83 -23.34
CA GLY A 357 -23.96 15.55 -24.04
C GLY A 357 -22.82 14.68 -23.51
N ILE A 358 -22.20 15.05 -22.38
CA ILE A 358 -21.08 14.33 -21.75
C ILE A 358 -21.54 13.73 -20.42
N ASP A 359 -21.15 12.48 -20.15
CA ASP A 359 -21.44 11.79 -18.88
C ASP A 359 -20.73 12.46 -17.70
N MET A 360 -21.42 12.56 -16.55
CA MET A 360 -20.98 13.27 -15.36
C MET A 360 -20.62 12.29 -14.24
N ASN A 361 -19.34 12.19 -13.91
CA ASN A 361 -18.80 11.25 -12.92
C ASN A 361 -19.23 11.56 -11.47
N GLY A 362 -19.59 12.82 -11.17
CA GLY A 362 -20.06 13.23 -9.85
C GLY A 362 -21.51 12.83 -9.51
N HIS A 363 -22.18 12.03 -10.35
CA HIS A 363 -23.57 11.61 -10.17
C HIS A 363 -23.77 10.62 -9.01
N TYR A 364 -24.80 10.85 -8.17
CA TYR A 364 -25.31 9.89 -7.19
C TYR A 364 -26.75 10.24 -6.74
N ILE A 365 -27.47 9.26 -6.16
CA ILE A 365 -28.86 9.42 -5.69
C ILE A 365 -28.90 9.72 -4.19
N TYR A 366 -28.14 8.96 -3.40
CA TYR A 366 -27.96 9.18 -1.97
C TYR A 366 -26.48 9.37 -1.67
N ASP A 367 -26.18 10.31 -0.77
CA ASP A 367 -24.82 10.53 -0.31
C ASP A 367 -24.34 9.40 0.63
N SER A 368 -23.12 9.53 1.14
CA SER A 368 -22.51 8.52 2.01
C SER A 368 -23.03 8.50 3.45
N GLU A 369 -23.97 9.38 3.79
CA GLU A 369 -24.69 9.44 5.06
C GLU A 369 -26.16 8.99 4.91
N GLY A 370 -26.53 8.55 3.70
CA GLY A 370 -27.88 8.10 3.35
C GLY A 370 -28.88 9.24 3.15
N VAL A 371 -28.41 10.48 2.97
CA VAL A 371 -29.27 11.63 2.69
C VAL A 371 -29.51 11.72 1.18
N LYS A 372 -30.76 11.95 0.77
CA LYS A 372 -31.11 12.10 -0.64
C LYS A 372 -30.42 13.33 -1.23
N ALA A 373 -29.68 13.10 -2.30
CA ALA A 373 -28.92 14.14 -2.99
C ALA A 373 -29.85 15.10 -3.73
N ARG A 374 -29.53 16.40 -3.73
CA ARG A 374 -30.27 17.44 -4.45
C ARG A 374 -29.33 18.50 -5.01
N ARG A 375 -29.79 19.20 -6.05
CA ARG A 375 -29.14 20.41 -6.55
C ARG A 375 -29.08 21.47 -5.44
N VAL A 376 -27.93 22.14 -5.35
CA VAL A 376 -27.70 23.30 -4.48
C VAL A 376 -27.25 24.47 -5.34
N ASP A 377 -28.08 25.51 -5.43
CA ASP A 377 -27.72 26.76 -6.09
C ASP A 377 -26.84 27.58 -5.13
N ASN A 378 -25.52 27.46 -5.29
CA ASN A 378 -24.57 28.13 -4.43
C ASN A 378 -24.48 29.63 -4.74
N VAL A 379 -24.51 30.02 -6.00
CA VAL A 379 -24.54 31.41 -6.45
C VAL A 379 -25.67 31.60 -7.44
N VAL A 380 -26.53 32.59 -7.15
CA VAL A 380 -27.65 32.99 -8.02
C VAL A 380 -27.51 34.45 -8.41
N ASP A 381 -27.48 34.73 -9.71
CA ASP A 381 -27.27 36.07 -10.26
C ASP A 381 -26.07 36.81 -9.63
N GLY A 382 -24.94 36.11 -9.50
CA GLY A 382 -23.73 36.64 -8.86
C GLY A 382 -23.72 36.67 -7.32
N VAL A 383 -24.84 36.36 -6.66
CA VAL A 383 -25.01 36.44 -5.20
C VAL A 383 -24.86 35.07 -4.54
N LEU A 384 -24.02 34.94 -3.51
CA LEU A 384 -23.85 33.70 -2.75
C LEU A 384 -25.10 33.39 -1.90
N LYS A 385 -25.66 32.18 -2.04
CA LYS A 385 -26.91 31.75 -1.39
C LYS A 385 -26.76 30.60 -0.40
N GLY A 386 -25.74 29.77 -0.53
CA GLY A 386 -25.57 28.66 0.41
C GLY A 386 -24.37 27.76 0.17
N PHE A 387 -24.23 26.79 1.08
CA PHE A 387 -23.12 25.86 1.16
C PHE A 387 -23.55 24.42 0.85
N LEU A 388 -22.57 23.58 0.49
CA LEU A 388 -22.72 22.14 0.43
C LEU A 388 -22.65 21.58 1.85
N MET A 389 -23.65 20.80 2.25
CA MET A 389 -23.85 20.37 3.63
C MET A 389 -23.88 18.85 3.72
N SER A 390 -23.07 18.32 4.63
CA SER A 390 -23.25 16.98 5.20
C SER A 390 -24.18 17.07 6.41
N ARG A 391 -24.36 15.97 7.15
CA ARG A 391 -25.04 16.00 8.46
C ARG A 391 -24.24 16.69 9.55
N VAL A 392 -23.10 17.32 9.23
CA VAL A 392 -22.42 18.28 10.12
C VAL A 392 -22.92 19.68 9.75
N PRO A 393 -23.88 20.25 10.50
CA PRO A 393 -24.54 21.51 10.14
C PRO A 393 -23.63 22.71 10.34
N LEU A 394 -23.95 23.85 9.74
CA LEU A 394 -23.25 25.13 9.92
C LEU A 394 -24.24 26.15 10.51
N ASP A 395 -23.76 27.17 11.22
CA ASP A 395 -24.64 28.26 11.70
C ASP A 395 -25.42 28.88 10.51
N GLY A 396 -26.74 28.93 10.60
CA GLY A 396 -27.64 29.34 9.50
C GLY A 396 -28.02 28.25 8.50
N PHE A 397 -27.34 27.08 8.53
CA PHE A 397 -27.56 25.94 7.64
C PHE A 397 -27.68 24.64 8.47
N PRO A 398 -28.83 24.40 9.12
CA PRO A 398 -28.99 23.32 10.12
C PRO A 398 -29.15 21.91 9.52
N GLU A 399 -29.39 21.79 8.21
CA GLU A 399 -29.75 20.54 7.56
C GLU A 399 -28.73 20.13 6.50
N SER A 400 -28.56 18.80 6.32
CA SER A 400 -27.82 18.26 5.18
C SER A 400 -28.58 18.53 3.88
N ASN A 401 -27.85 18.77 2.79
CA ASN A 401 -28.40 18.83 1.44
C ASN A 401 -27.90 17.70 0.55
N GLY A 402 -27.48 16.59 1.17
CA GLY A 402 -27.06 15.38 0.46
C GLY A 402 -25.69 15.49 -0.19
N HIS A 403 -24.76 16.19 0.46
CA HIS A 403 -23.37 16.36 0.00
C HIS A 403 -22.35 15.75 0.98
N GLY A 404 -22.77 14.87 1.90
CA GLY A 404 -21.89 14.11 2.79
C GLY A 404 -21.21 12.95 2.05
N ARG A 405 -19.98 13.12 1.56
CA ARG A 405 -19.31 12.11 0.71
C ARG A 405 -17.98 11.64 1.30
N THR A 406 -17.64 10.38 0.99
CA THR A 406 -16.40 9.75 1.41
C THR A 406 -16.00 8.62 0.46
N SER A 407 -14.79 8.09 0.66
CA SER A 407 -14.28 6.91 -0.04
C SER A 407 -13.55 5.99 0.94
N GLY A 408 -13.63 4.67 0.71
CA GLY A 408 -12.93 3.68 1.52
C GLY A 408 -13.42 3.69 2.98
N GLY A 409 -12.49 3.67 3.94
CA GLY A 409 -12.84 3.62 5.36
C GLY A 409 -13.21 4.94 6.01
N ASN A 410 -13.07 6.06 5.29
CA ASN A 410 -13.16 7.39 5.87
C ASN A 410 -14.60 7.77 6.24
N ASP A 411 -14.73 8.72 7.15
CA ASP A 411 -16.01 9.30 7.55
C ASP A 411 -16.43 10.43 6.59
N PRO A 412 -17.74 10.57 6.29
CA PRO A 412 -18.24 11.60 5.38
C PRO A 412 -17.98 13.03 5.87
N VAL A 413 -17.61 13.90 4.93
CA VAL A 413 -17.61 15.35 5.11
C VAL A 413 -18.39 15.99 3.96
N SER A 414 -18.71 17.28 4.05
CA SER A 414 -19.38 17.97 2.95
C SER A 414 -18.43 18.07 1.76
N ARG A 415 -18.85 17.62 0.57
CA ARG A 415 -18.01 17.53 -0.63
C ARG A 415 -18.76 17.94 -1.88
N GLN A 416 -18.02 18.44 -2.87
CA GLN A 416 -18.52 18.71 -4.22
C GLN A 416 -19.01 17.44 -4.94
N SER A 417 -19.88 17.61 -5.95
CA SER A 417 -20.41 16.57 -6.83
C SER A 417 -20.17 16.92 -8.31
N ASN A 418 -21.20 17.38 -9.02
CA ASN A 418 -21.10 17.99 -10.33
C ASN A 418 -21.19 19.51 -10.17
N LEU A 419 -20.06 20.20 -10.18
CA LEU A 419 -20.00 21.65 -10.12
C LEU A 419 -20.25 22.23 -11.51
N VAL A 420 -21.27 23.08 -11.65
CA VAL A 420 -21.63 23.70 -12.93
C VAL A 420 -21.62 25.21 -12.79
N ILE A 421 -20.99 25.86 -13.77
CA ILE A 421 -20.92 27.30 -13.92
C ILE A 421 -21.62 27.68 -15.22
N GLU A 422 -22.54 28.63 -15.15
CA GLU A 422 -23.28 29.15 -16.30
C GLU A 422 -23.27 30.69 -16.28
N THR A 423 -23.52 31.29 -17.45
CA THR A 423 -23.76 32.72 -17.59
C THR A 423 -25.03 32.96 -18.40
N THR A 424 -25.88 33.87 -17.94
CA THR A 424 -27.07 34.31 -18.67
C THR A 424 -26.75 35.32 -19.78
N LYS A 425 -25.50 35.79 -19.85
CA LYS A 425 -25.00 36.70 -20.88
C LYS A 425 -23.69 36.14 -21.48
N PRO A 426 -23.79 35.10 -22.32
CA PRO A 426 -22.62 34.46 -22.91
C PRO A 426 -22.02 35.30 -24.04
N TYR A 427 -20.74 35.09 -24.31
CA TYR A 427 -19.99 35.70 -25.40
C TYR A 427 -19.31 34.61 -26.24
N SER A 428 -19.12 34.86 -27.54
CA SER A 428 -18.37 33.92 -28.38
C SER A 428 -16.87 33.97 -28.07
N ASP A 429 -16.13 32.92 -28.41
CA ASP A 429 -14.67 32.88 -28.23
C ASP A 429 -13.95 34.08 -28.91
N ALA A 430 -14.46 34.52 -30.06
CA ALA A 430 -13.95 35.70 -30.75
C ALA A 430 -14.17 36.98 -29.93
N GLN A 431 -15.35 37.14 -29.32
CA GLN A 431 -15.65 38.28 -28.46
C GLN A 431 -14.81 38.27 -27.18
N LEU A 432 -14.62 37.10 -26.55
CA LEU A 432 -13.74 36.96 -25.40
C LEU A 432 -12.29 37.33 -25.76
N ARG A 433 -11.82 36.90 -26.94
CA ARG A 433 -10.49 37.28 -27.46
C ARG A 433 -10.36 38.77 -27.69
N ASP A 434 -11.38 39.42 -28.25
CA ASP A 434 -11.40 40.88 -28.43
C ASP A 434 -11.33 41.61 -27.08
N MET A 435 -12.04 41.13 -26.06
CA MET A 435 -11.95 41.65 -24.69
C MET A 435 -10.55 41.50 -24.10
N LEU A 436 -9.92 40.32 -24.27
CA LEU A 436 -8.56 40.05 -23.83
C LEU A 436 -7.56 41.03 -24.45
N ILE A 437 -7.64 41.24 -25.77
CA ILE A 437 -6.76 42.17 -26.49
C ILE A 437 -7.00 43.62 -26.04
N ALA A 438 -8.27 44.02 -25.90
CA ALA A 438 -8.63 45.38 -25.47
C ALA A 438 -8.12 45.67 -24.05
N GLU A 439 -8.31 44.74 -23.11
CA GLU A 439 -7.85 44.90 -21.73
C GLU A 439 -6.32 44.84 -21.63
N ALA A 440 -5.66 43.98 -22.42
CA ALA A 440 -4.19 43.94 -22.46
C ALA A 440 -3.61 45.28 -22.94
N ARG A 441 -4.17 45.87 -24.00
CA ARG A 441 -3.77 47.22 -24.48
C ARG A 441 -4.01 48.29 -23.42
N LYS A 442 -5.15 48.24 -22.73
CA LYS A 442 -5.50 49.18 -21.66
C LYS A 442 -4.53 49.10 -20.47
N GLN A 443 -4.01 47.92 -20.18
CA GLN A 443 -3.03 47.67 -19.12
C GLN A 443 -1.57 47.81 -19.58
N ASP A 444 -1.33 48.35 -20.78
CA ASP A 444 0.00 48.49 -21.39
C ASP A 444 0.78 47.15 -21.45
N LYS A 445 0.06 46.07 -21.79
CA LYS A 445 0.62 44.72 -21.97
C LYS A 445 0.69 44.39 -23.45
N GLU A 446 1.84 43.84 -23.86
CA GLU A 446 2.04 43.34 -25.22
C GLU A 446 1.08 42.20 -25.57
N TYR A 447 0.71 41.38 -24.57
CA TYR A 447 -0.15 40.22 -24.70
C TYR A 447 -1.01 39.97 -23.45
N GLY A 448 -2.11 39.24 -23.66
CA GLY A 448 -2.88 38.54 -22.63
C GLY A 448 -2.58 37.04 -22.64
N TYR A 449 -3.04 36.30 -21.63
CA TYR A 449 -2.90 34.83 -21.63
C TYR A 449 -4.18 34.09 -22.01
N PHE A 450 -4.02 32.95 -22.69
CA PHE A 450 -5.06 31.96 -22.86
C PHE A 450 -4.62 30.63 -22.26
N PHE A 451 -5.29 30.21 -21.19
CA PHE A 451 -5.08 28.94 -20.51
C PHE A 451 -5.94 27.87 -21.17
N LYS A 452 -5.34 27.07 -22.05
CA LYS A 452 -6.04 26.05 -22.81
C LYS A 452 -6.27 24.80 -21.98
N THR A 453 -5.24 24.31 -21.29
CA THR A 453 -5.26 23.02 -20.59
C THR A 453 -4.66 23.13 -19.20
N VAL A 454 -5.29 22.46 -18.24
CA VAL A 454 -4.86 22.32 -16.84
C VAL A 454 -4.88 20.84 -16.46
N THR A 455 -3.99 20.43 -15.56
CA THR A 455 -3.93 19.03 -15.10
C THR A 455 -4.57 18.84 -13.74
N SER A 456 -4.33 19.77 -12.82
CA SER A 456 -4.80 19.74 -11.45
C SER A 456 -4.69 21.12 -10.80
N GLY A 457 -5.15 21.20 -9.56
CA GLY A 457 -4.82 22.28 -8.65
C GLY A 457 -4.84 21.80 -7.21
N PHE A 458 -4.58 22.73 -6.31
CA PHE A 458 -4.84 22.57 -4.90
C PHE A 458 -5.22 23.91 -4.30
N THR A 459 -5.92 23.87 -3.17
CA THR A 459 -6.21 25.07 -2.40
C THR A 459 -5.92 24.86 -0.93
N LEU A 460 -5.38 25.91 -0.31
CA LEU A 460 -5.28 26.04 1.14
C LEU A 460 -6.39 26.99 1.57
N THR A 461 -7.31 26.47 2.38
CA THR A 461 -8.56 27.16 2.73
C THR A 461 -8.46 28.03 3.96
N GLY A 462 -7.30 28.13 4.62
CA GLY A 462 -7.16 28.77 5.93
C GLY A 462 -7.37 27.81 7.11
N ASP A 463 -7.93 26.62 6.85
CA ASP A 463 -8.08 25.57 7.87
C ASP A 463 -6.70 25.12 8.40
N GLY A 464 -6.65 24.74 9.68
CA GLY A 464 -5.43 24.34 10.37
C GLY A 464 -4.36 25.44 10.50
N GLY A 465 -4.69 26.71 10.24
CA GLY A 465 -3.73 27.82 10.25
C GLY A 465 -2.94 27.98 8.94
N SER A 466 -3.38 27.32 7.87
CA SER A 466 -2.80 27.50 6.53
C SER A 466 -3.06 28.92 5.99
N ILE A 467 -2.25 29.36 5.02
CA ILE A 467 -2.53 30.61 4.31
C ILE A 467 -3.72 30.40 3.35
N ASN A 468 -4.52 31.44 3.14
CA ASN A 468 -5.61 31.41 2.15
C ASN A 468 -5.05 31.60 0.74
N SER A 469 -4.78 30.49 0.05
CA SER A 469 -4.20 30.52 -1.30
C SER A 469 -4.73 29.38 -2.18
N PHE A 470 -4.53 29.52 -3.47
CA PHE A 470 -4.76 28.44 -4.42
C PHE A 470 -3.58 28.33 -5.38
N ASN A 471 -3.49 27.17 -6.00
CA ASN A 471 -2.61 26.92 -7.12
C ASN A 471 -3.37 26.12 -8.17
N VAL A 472 -3.36 26.58 -9.41
CA VAL A 472 -3.77 25.77 -10.56
C VAL A 472 -2.55 25.51 -11.41
N THR A 473 -2.40 24.29 -11.90
CA THR A 473 -1.27 23.84 -12.73
C THR A 473 -1.70 23.78 -14.19
N PRO A 474 -1.56 24.89 -14.94
CA PRO A 474 -1.75 24.86 -16.38
C PRO A 474 -0.56 24.20 -17.07
N VAL A 475 -0.85 23.48 -18.14
CA VAL A 475 0.15 22.75 -18.93
C VAL A 475 0.22 23.23 -20.37
N GLU A 476 -0.79 23.95 -20.85
CA GLU A 476 -0.76 24.65 -22.14
C GLU A 476 -1.32 26.06 -21.99
N VAL A 477 -0.44 27.04 -22.21
CA VAL A 477 -0.77 28.47 -22.09
C VAL A 477 -0.25 29.19 -23.34
N TYR A 478 -1.07 30.07 -23.90
CA TYR A 478 -0.71 30.86 -25.07
C TYR A 478 -0.64 32.34 -24.72
N ARG A 479 0.38 33.03 -25.23
CA ARG A 479 0.37 34.50 -25.32
C ARG A 479 -0.47 34.90 -26.50
N VAL A 480 -1.52 35.66 -26.23
CA VAL A 480 -2.39 36.28 -27.23
C VAL A 480 -1.95 37.72 -27.41
N TYR A 481 -1.27 37.99 -28.50
CA TYR A 481 -0.65 39.29 -28.74
C TYR A 481 -1.65 40.34 -29.21
N THR A 482 -1.44 41.57 -28.74
CA THR A 482 -2.32 42.70 -29.04
C THR A 482 -2.05 43.32 -30.42
N ASP A 483 -0.94 43.01 -31.06
CA ASP A 483 -0.52 43.55 -32.36
C ASP A 483 -0.89 42.66 -33.56
N GLY A 484 -1.56 41.53 -33.31
CA GLY A 484 -2.03 40.61 -34.34
C GLY A 484 -1.04 39.54 -34.79
N ARG A 485 0.14 39.43 -34.17
CA ARG A 485 1.03 38.27 -34.43
C ARG A 485 0.38 36.95 -33.95
N PRO A 486 0.81 35.79 -34.50
CA PRO A 486 0.28 34.50 -34.08
C PRO A 486 0.45 34.23 -32.58
N ASP A 487 -0.49 33.47 -32.01
CA ASP A 487 -0.42 33.07 -30.60
C ASP A 487 0.83 32.22 -30.35
N GLU A 488 1.54 32.50 -29.25
CA GLU A 488 2.77 31.80 -28.89
C GLU A 488 2.52 30.89 -27.69
N LEU A 489 2.71 29.58 -27.88
CA LEU A 489 2.70 28.61 -26.78
C LEU A 489 3.86 28.88 -25.83
N VAL A 490 3.58 28.96 -24.53
CA VAL A 490 4.57 29.09 -23.46
C VAL A 490 4.41 27.97 -22.44
N ARG A 491 5.48 27.65 -21.73
CA ARG A 491 5.50 26.62 -20.68
C ARG A 491 5.97 27.16 -19.33
N GLY A 492 5.80 26.36 -18.29
CA GLY A 492 6.29 26.68 -16.94
C GLY A 492 5.48 27.78 -16.25
N VAL A 493 4.18 27.86 -16.53
CA VAL A 493 3.26 28.78 -15.88
C VAL A 493 2.61 28.11 -14.68
N SER A 494 2.55 28.80 -13.55
CA SER A 494 1.77 28.37 -12.39
C SER A 494 0.86 29.52 -11.97
N MET A 495 -0.45 29.26 -11.94
CA MET A 495 -1.44 30.26 -11.56
C MET A 495 -1.58 30.25 -10.04
N ILE A 496 -1.36 31.41 -9.42
CA ILE A 496 -1.42 31.60 -7.97
C ILE A 496 -2.29 32.79 -7.64
N GLY A 497 -2.71 32.87 -6.38
CA GLY A 497 -3.35 34.05 -5.86
C GLY A 497 -4.15 33.77 -4.60
N THR A 498 -4.87 34.80 -4.17
CA THR A 498 -5.92 34.65 -3.17
C THR A 498 -7.27 34.55 -3.87
N PRO A 499 -8.19 33.68 -3.42
CA PRO A 499 -9.50 33.52 -4.05
C PRO A 499 -10.27 34.83 -4.14
N LEU A 500 -10.34 35.62 -3.05
CA LEU A 500 -11.12 36.87 -3.00
C LEU A 500 -10.64 37.90 -4.04
N ALA A 501 -9.33 38.07 -4.21
CA ALA A 501 -8.79 38.97 -5.22
C ALA A 501 -9.17 38.49 -6.63
N MET A 502 -9.02 37.19 -6.89
CA MET A 502 -9.30 36.61 -8.20
C MET A 502 -10.78 36.70 -8.61
N PHE A 503 -11.72 36.52 -7.68
CA PHE A 503 -13.15 36.64 -7.99
C PHE A 503 -13.53 38.02 -8.51
N SER A 504 -12.93 39.07 -7.95
CA SER A 504 -13.19 40.45 -8.36
C SER A 504 -12.76 40.76 -9.81
N HIS A 505 -11.98 39.87 -10.42
CA HIS A 505 -11.47 40.01 -11.78
C HIS A 505 -12.21 39.17 -12.82
N ILE A 506 -13.19 38.35 -12.45
CA ILE A 506 -14.03 37.63 -13.42
C ILE A 506 -14.98 38.64 -14.06
N VAL A 507 -14.98 38.75 -15.39
CA VAL A 507 -15.75 39.78 -16.12
C VAL A 507 -16.83 39.18 -17.01
N ALA A 508 -16.49 38.15 -17.80
CA ALA A 508 -17.39 37.59 -18.80
C ALA A 508 -17.21 36.07 -18.94
N GLY A 509 -18.27 35.39 -19.41
CA GLY A 509 -18.27 33.96 -19.68
C GLY A 509 -18.66 33.66 -21.13
N GLY A 510 -18.17 32.53 -21.64
CA GLY A 510 -18.40 32.06 -23.01
C GLY A 510 -19.78 31.42 -23.23
N ASP A 511 -20.09 31.10 -24.49
CA ASP A 511 -21.31 30.41 -24.92
C ASP A 511 -21.19 28.87 -24.98
N THR A 512 -19.96 28.35 -24.90
CA THR A 512 -19.68 26.92 -25.08
C THR A 512 -19.25 26.29 -23.75
N PRO A 513 -20.07 25.43 -23.12
CA PRO A 513 -19.67 24.72 -21.91
C PRO A 513 -18.65 23.61 -22.24
N SER A 514 -17.73 23.39 -21.32
CA SER A 514 -16.80 22.26 -21.35
C SER A 514 -16.87 21.49 -20.04
N VAL A 515 -16.58 20.19 -20.09
CA VAL A 515 -16.66 19.27 -18.96
C VAL A 515 -15.28 18.73 -18.64
N PHE A 516 -14.86 18.86 -17.39
CA PHE A 516 -13.67 18.25 -16.84
C PHE A 516 -14.06 17.15 -15.85
N THR A 517 -13.69 15.91 -16.15
CA THR A 517 -13.95 14.77 -15.25
C THR A 517 -12.72 14.50 -14.38
N GLY A 518 -12.92 14.43 -13.08
CA GLY A 518 -11.82 14.29 -12.12
C GLY A 518 -12.14 13.43 -10.91
N SER A 519 -11.15 13.35 -10.04
CA SER A 519 -11.30 12.80 -8.69
C SER A 519 -10.78 13.86 -7.72
N CYS A 520 -11.58 14.20 -6.71
CA CYS A 520 -11.28 15.26 -5.76
C CYS A 520 -10.80 14.64 -4.44
N GLY A 521 -9.62 15.03 -3.96
CA GLY A 521 -9.06 14.58 -2.69
C GLY A 521 -9.41 15.52 -1.54
N ALA A 522 -9.82 14.97 -0.40
CA ALA A 522 -9.97 15.70 0.86
C ALA A 522 -9.79 14.74 2.05
N GLU A 523 -10.08 15.18 3.27
CA GLU A 523 -9.98 14.40 4.51
C GLU A 523 -10.85 13.14 4.49
N SER A 524 -11.96 13.15 3.73
CA SER A 524 -12.81 11.97 3.50
C SER A 524 -12.32 11.04 2.37
N GLY A 525 -11.14 11.32 1.79
CA GLY A 525 -10.55 10.59 0.67
C GLY A 525 -10.95 11.12 -0.71
N TRP A 526 -10.77 10.27 -1.73
CA TRP A 526 -10.92 10.60 -3.15
C TRP A 526 -12.32 10.26 -3.65
N VAL A 527 -13.11 11.28 -3.98
CA VAL A 527 -14.48 11.10 -4.48
C VAL A 527 -14.57 11.54 -5.95
N PRO A 528 -15.36 10.85 -6.80
CA PRO A 528 -15.53 11.23 -8.18
C PRO A 528 -16.27 12.57 -8.28
N VAL A 529 -15.77 13.48 -9.11
CA VAL A 529 -16.37 14.81 -9.34
C VAL A 529 -16.32 15.14 -10.82
N THR A 530 -17.17 16.08 -11.22
CA THR A 530 -17.09 16.71 -12.53
C THR A 530 -17.25 18.21 -12.37
N ALA A 531 -16.43 18.99 -13.07
CA ALA A 531 -16.54 20.43 -13.13
C ALA A 531 -16.90 20.84 -14.56
N SER A 532 -17.93 21.65 -14.72
CA SER A 532 -18.41 22.12 -16.01
C SER A 532 -18.49 23.63 -16.03
N SER A 533 -17.87 24.26 -17.02
CA SER A 533 -17.83 25.72 -17.14
C SER A 533 -17.70 26.13 -18.60
N PRO A 534 -18.26 27.29 -18.99
CA PRO A 534 -17.81 27.97 -20.20
C PRO A 534 -16.38 28.51 -20.00
N ALA A 535 -15.75 28.93 -21.10
CA ALA A 535 -14.56 29.77 -20.99
C ALA A 535 -14.88 31.05 -20.21
N ILE A 536 -13.93 31.58 -19.45
CA ILE A 536 -14.10 32.85 -18.73
C ILE A 536 -13.01 33.84 -19.12
N PHE A 537 -13.39 35.11 -19.23
CA PHE A 537 -12.48 36.23 -19.32
C PHE A 537 -12.28 36.86 -17.94
N VAL A 538 -11.02 36.96 -17.55
CA VAL A 538 -10.57 37.58 -16.31
C VAL A 538 -9.71 38.79 -16.62
N SER A 539 -10.01 39.94 -16.02
CA SER A 539 -9.28 41.19 -16.26
C SER A 539 -7.87 41.16 -15.71
N GLN A 540 -7.61 40.33 -14.71
CA GLN A 540 -6.30 40.19 -14.09
C GLN A 540 -6.15 38.80 -13.47
N ILE A 541 -5.01 38.18 -13.72
CA ILE A 541 -4.51 36.98 -13.03
C ILE A 541 -3.09 37.23 -12.55
N GLU A 542 -2.61 36.38 -11.65
CA GLU A 542 -1.20 36.31 -11.28
C GLU A 542 -0.63 34.94 -11.65
N THR A 543 0.52 34.96 -12.31
CA THR A 543 1.30 33.75 -12.55
C THR A 543 2.71 33.91 -12.01
N GLN A 544 3.23 32.81 -11.51
CA GLN A 544 4.63 32.65 -11.23
C GLN A 544 5.23 31.59 -12.13
N ARG A 545 6.56 31.54 -12.19
CA ARG A 545 7.26 30.44 -12.82
C ARG A 545 6.95 29.16 -12.03
N ALA A 546 6.52 28.11 -12.72
CA ALA A 546 6.41 26.78 -12.13
C ALA A 546 7.75 26.42 -11.46
N GLN A 547 7.70 25.78 -10.29
CA GLN A 547 8.92 25.37 -9.59
C GLN A 547 9.82 24.60 -10.55
N ASN A 548 11.05 25.09 -10.71
CA ASN A 548 12.05 24.37 -11.47
C ASN A 548 12.46 23.16 -10.63
N GLN A 549 11.81 22.03 -10.84
CA GLN A 549 12.44 20.75 -10.55
C GLN A 549 13.64 20.71 -11.49
N GLN A 550 14.84 21.07 -11.02
CA GLN A 550 16.08 20.95 -11.78
C GLN A 550 16.39 19.46 -12.02
N ALA A 551 15.48 18.75 -12.67
CA ALA A 551 15.71 17.43 -13.17
C ALA A 551 16.73 17.59 -14.28
N LEU A 552 17.98 17.23 -13.99
CA LEU A 552 18.97 17.08 -15.04
C LEU A 552 18.35 16.20 -16.13
N PRO A 553 18.39 16.60 -17.40
CA PRO A 553 18.02 15.73 -18.51
C PRO A 553 18.71 14.37 -18.38
N ASN A 554 18.15 13.35 -19.01
CA ASN A 554 18.81 12.05 -19.04
C ASN A 554 20.18 12.21 -19.72
N ILE A 555 21.23 11.72 -19.05
CA ILE A 555 22.62 11.94 -19.47
C ILE A 555 22.90 11.23 -20.79
N LEU A 556 22.38 10.01 -20.91
CA LEU A 556 22.39 9.25 -22.16
C LEU A 556 21.05 9.44 -22.90
N PRO A 557 21.07 9.48 -24.25
CA PRO A 557 19.84 9.45 -25.03
C PRO A 557 19.06 8.15 -24.79
N ALA A 558 17.74 8.21 -24.98
CA ALA A 558 16.89 7.04 -24.82
C ALA A 558 17.24 5.94 -25.83
N PRO A 559 17.26 4.65 -25.44
CA PRO A 559 17.39 3.54 -26.39
C PRO A 559 16.29 3.58 -27.46
N ALA A 560 16.66 3.28 -28.70
CA ALA A 560 15.72 3.18 -29.82
C ALA A 560 14.79 1.97 -29.65
N PHE A 561 13.56 2.07 -30.16
CA PHE A 561 12.64 0.94 -30.26
C PHE A 561 13.10 0.01 -31.40
N THR A 562 13.71 -1.12 -31.05
CA THR A 562 14.05 -2.21 -31.99
C THR A 562 13.00 -3.33 -31.94
N GLN A 563 12.89 -4.15 -32.99
CA GLN A 563 11.84 -5.17 -33.16
C GLN A 563 11.44 -5.91 -31.87
N ASP A 564 10.13 -6.04 -31.67
CA ASP A 564 9.50 -6.67 -30.52
C ASP A 564 9.76 -8.20 -30.53
N LYS A 565 10.81 -8.64 -29.83
CA LYS A 565 11.00 -10.05 -29.47
C LYS A 565 10.42 -10.26 -28.07
N GLN A 566 9.54 -11.25 -27.93
CA GLN A 566 9.01 -11.68 -26.63
C GLN A 566 10.18 -12.05 -25.70
N ALA A 567 10.15 -11.62 -24.43
CA ALA A 567 11.22 -11.93 -23.49
C ALA A 567 11.29 -13.42 -23.16
N ASP A 568 12.19 -14.13 -23.83
CA ASP A 568 12.82 -15.33 -23.30
C ASP A 568 14.06 -14.97 -22.47
N ASP A 569 14.69 -15.96 -21.85
CA ASP A 569 15.91 -15.75 -21.05
C ASP A 569 17.01 -15.02 -21.86
N ASN A 570 17.14 -15.33 -23.16
CA ASN A 570 18.17 -14.73 -24.01
C ASN A 570 17.90 -13.25 -24.24
N VAL A 571 16.64 -12.88 -24.52
CA VAL A 571 16.23 -11.49 -24.70
C VAL A 571 16.47 -10.68 -23.43
N ILE A 572 16.15 -11.23 -22.26
CA ILE A 572 16.41 -10.58 -20.96
C ILE A 572 17.91 -10.33 -20.79
N PHE A 573 18.75 -11.36 -20.92
CA PHE A 573 20.20 -11.20 -20.79
C PHE A 573 20.81 -10.28 -21.85
N SER A 574 20.35 -10.34 -23.09
CA SER A 574 20.82 -9.44 -24.15
C SER A 574 20.49 -7.99 -23.83
N ALA A 575 19.24 -7.68 -23.45
CA ALA A 575 18.84 -6.34 -23.05
C ALA A 575 19.65 -5.83 -21.86
N MET A 576 19.84 -6.66 -20.84
CA MET A 576 20.64 -6.34 -19.65
C MET A 576 22.09 -6.06 -20.02
N LYS A 577 22.75 -6.94 -20.79
CA LYS A 577 24.16 -6.78 -21.18
C LYS A 577 24.39 -5.57 -22.07
N ASP A 578 23.53 -5.36 -23.05
CA ASP A 578 23.67 -4.23 -23.99
C ASP A 578 23.50 -2.89 -23.27
N GLU A 579 22.52 -2.78 -22.36
CA GLU A 579 22.32 -1.55 -21.59
C GLU A 579 23.37 -1.36 -20.51
N LEU A 580 23.83 -2.44 -19.88
CA LEU A 580 24.90 -2.41 -18.89
C LEU A 580 26.20 -1.90 -19.54
N LYS A 581 26.56 -2.46 -20.69
CA LYS A 581 27.72 -2.02 -21.48
C LYS A 581 27.60 -0.54 -21.87
N ARG A 582 26.44 -0.12 -22.37
CA ARG A 582 26.20 1.29 -22.74
C ARG A 582 26.35 2.22 -21.53
N THR A 583 25.82 1.82 -20.39
CA THR A 583 25.91 2.55 -19.13
C THR A 583 27.36 2.70 -18.68
N THR A 584 28.12 1.60 -18.61
CA THR A 584 29.51 1.64 -18.14
C THR A 584 30.45 2.35 -19.11
N ASP A 585 30.20 2.26 -20.41
CA ASP A 585 31.09 2.84 -21.43
C ASP A 585 30.85 4.34 -21.65
N SER A 586 29.62 4.83 -21.44
CA SER A 586 29.20 6.14 -21.95
C SER A 586 28.54 7.04 -20.92
N LEU A 587 28.09 6.54 -19.76
CA LEU A 587 27.42 7.37 -18.76
C LEU A 587 28.45 8.22 -18.00
N THR A 588 28.64 9.46 -18.44
CA THR A 588 29.57 10.41 -17.84
C THR A 588 29.02 11.83 -17.90
N VAL A 589 29.32 12.62 -16.88
CA VAL A 589 29.08 14.07 -16.85
C VAL A 589 30.42 14.74 -16.62
N ALA A 590 30.73 15.76 -17.42
CA ALA A 590 32.01 16.46 -17.35
C ALA A 590 32.29 16.98 -15.92
N GLY A 591 33.44 16.61 -15.36
CA GLY A 591 33.85 16.98 -14.00
C GLY A 591 33.35 16.07 -12.88
N LEU A 592 32.56 15.03 -13.20
CA LEU A 592 32.10 14.01 -12.25
C LEU A 592 32.76 12.65 -12.54
N GLU A 593 32.85 11.80 -11.51
CA GLU A 593 33.41 10.46 -11.66
C GLU A 593 32.51 9.56 -12.52
N THR A 594 33.12 8.62 -13.25
CA THR A 594 32.40 7.62 -14.06
C THR A 594 32.02 6.39 -13.23
N PRO A 595 30.97 5.65 -13.59
CA PRO A 595 30.65 4.36 -12.97
C PRO A 595 31.84 3.40 -13.10
N PHE A 596 32.23 2.76 -12.00
CA PHE A 596 33.22 1.66 -12.02
C PHE A 596 32.57 0.29 -11.81
N TYR A 597 31.36 0.25 -11.26
CA TYR A 597 30.59 -0.96 -11.02
C TYR A 597 29.12 -0.73 -11.34
N ALA A 598 28.50 -1.71 -12.00
CA ALA A 598 27.06 -1.76 -12.21
C ALA A 598 26.55 -3.21 -12.10
N SER A 599 25.35 -3.37 -11.54
CA SER A 599 24.66 -4.64 -11.40
C SER A 599 23.17 -4.44 -11.69
N TYR A 600 22.67 -5.18 -12.66
CA TYR A 600 21.26 -5.22 -13.02
C TYR A 600 20.64 -6.51 -12.50
N ILE A 601 19.47 -6.39 -11.86
CA ILE A 601 18.64 -7.51 -11.44
C ILE A 601 17.26 -7.32 -12.07
N VAL A 602 16.77 -8.33 -12.78
CA VAL A 602 15.40 -8.38 -13.30
C VAL A 602 14.71 -9.56 -12.65
N ASN A 603 13.62 -9.37 -11.90
CA ASN A 603 12.81 -10.49 -11.42
C ASN A 603 11.59 -10.64 -12.31
N ARG A 604 11.39 -11.85 -12.84
CA ARG A 604 10.12 -12.28 -13.42
C ARG A 604 9.35 -13.01 -12.32
N TYR A 605 8.18 -12.50 -11.94
CA TYR A 605 7.42 -13.09 -10.86
C TYR A 605 5.91 -13.04 -11.08
N ARG A 606 5.20 -13.98 -10.46
CA ARG A 606 3.77 -13.87 -10.17
C ARG A 606 3.50 -14.29 -8.74
N SER A 607 2.40 -13.78 -8.19
CA SER A 607 2.00 -14.08 -6.83
C SER A 607 0.53 -14.50 -6.80
N PHE A 608 0.19 -15.35 -5.84
CA PHE A 608 -1.20 -15.60 -5.50
C PHE A 608 -1.41 -15.41 -4.00
N ASN A 609 -2.61 -14.98 -3.63
CA ASN A 609 -3.04 -14.92 -2.25
C ASN A 609 -4.49 -15.38 -2.11
N VAL A 610 -4.76 -16.11 -1.03
CA VAL A 610 -6.08 -16.55 -0.63
C VAL A 610 -6.22 -16.33 0.88
N THR A 611 -7.31 -15.69 1.29
CA THR A 611 -7.66 -15.50 2.70
C THR A 611 -8.99 -16.18 3.00
N GLY A 612 -8.97 -17.13 3.93
CA GLY A 612 -10.13 -17.84 4.45
C GLY A 612 -10.43 -17.44 5.90
N GLU A 613 -11.70 -17.19 6.19
CA GLU A 613 -12.21 -16.79 7.51
C GLU A 613 -13.48 -17.56 7.81
N LEU A 614 -13.47 -18.35 8.88
CA LEU A 614 -14.62 -19.12 9.37
C LEU A 614 -15.37 -19.88 8.25
N GLY A 615 -14.65 -20.51 7.32
CA GLY A 615 -15.24 -21.31 6.25
C GLY A 615 -15.69 -20.53 5.01
N ALA A 616 -15.23 -19.29 4.82
CA ALA A 616 -15.51 -18.51 3.63
C ALA A 616 -14.28 -17.72 3.15
N ILE A 617 -14.30 -17.30 1.88
CA ILE A 617 -13.20 -16.54 1.27
C ILE A 617 -13.50 -15.04 1.34
N SER A 618 -12.59 -14.29 1.95
CA SER A 618 -12.64 -12.82 2.05
C SER A 618 -11.67 -12.13 1.08
N ALA A 619 -10.68 -12.86 0.55
CA ALA A 619 -9.80 -12.41 -0.53
C ALA A 619 -9.28 -13.60 -1.33
N SER A 620 -9.24 -13.45 -2.66
CA SER A 620 -8.62 -14.41 -3.59
C SER A 620 -8.16 -13.65 -4.82
N SER A 621 -6.88 -13.78 -5.17
CA SER A 621 -6.35 -13.22 -6.42
C SER A 621 -5.05 -13.91 -6.81
N GLU A 622 -4.84 -14.02 -8.11
CA GLU A 622 -3.59 -14.40 -8.75
C GLU A 622 -3.17 -13.25 -9.67
N THR A 623 -1.91 -12.84 -9.61
CA THR A 623 -1.36 -11.85 -10.53
C THR A 623 -0.87 -12.56 -11.80
N PRO A 624 -0.93 -11.91 -12.98
CA PRO A 624 -0.15 -12.36 -14.12
C PRO A 624 1.36 -12.34 -13.79
N PHE A 625 2.16 -12.96 -14.66
CA PHE A 625 3.61 -12.72 -14.62
C PHE A 625 3.89 -11.24 -14.83
N THR A 626 4.81 -10.73 -14.04
CA THR A 626 5.27 -9.36 -14.06
C THR A 626 6.78 -9.34 -13.97
N TYR A 627 7.37 -8.23 -14.41
CA TYR A 627 8.80 -8.00 -14.45
C TYR A 627 9.12 -6.74 -13.68
N ASN A 628 10.07 -6.79 -12.74
CA ASN A 628 10.66 -5.60 -12.16
C ASN A 628 12.18 -5.58 -12.42
N ALA A 629 12.69 -4.41 -12.79
CA ALA A 629 14.11 -4.20 -12.98
C ALA A 629 14.68 -3.39 -11.80
N SER A 630 15.92 -3.65 -11.46
CA SER A 630 16.64 -2.99 -10.38
C SER A 630 18.10 -2.78 -10.79
N VAL A 631 18.60 -1.57 -10.58
CA VAL A 631 19.95 -1.14 -10.94
C VAL A 631 20.69 -0.72 -9.68
N HIS A 632 21.82 -1.36 -9.42
CA HIS A 632 22.86 -0.89 -8.51
C HIS A 632 24.01 -0.34 -9.34
N LEU A 633 24.38 0.91 -9.11
CA LEU A 633 25.45 1.58 -9.83
C LEU A 633 26.32 2.33 -8.82
N ALA A 634 27.64 2.13 -8.90
CA ALA A 634 28.59 2.79 -8.02
C ALA A 634 29.69 3.54 -8.79
N ILE A 635 30.05 4.71 -8.27
CA ILE A 635 31.19 5.54 -8.71
C ILE A 635 32.32 5.49 -7.68
N GLY A 636 33.51 5.96 -8.05
CA GLY A 636 34.72 5.86 -7.25
C GLY A 636 35.54 4.61 -7.60
N ASN A 637 35.81 3.77 -6.60
CA ASN A 637 36.53 2.52 -6.80
C ASN A 637 36.16 1.48 -5.73
N PHE A 638 36.68 0.26 -5.86
CA PHE A 638 36.41 -0.82 -4.90
C PHE A 638 36.83 -0.49 -3.46
N LYS A 639 37.88 0.33 -3.26
CA LYS A 639 38.28 0.76 -1.91
C LYS A 639 37.27 1.76 -1.33
N ARG A 640 36.85 2.75 -2.13
CA ARG A 640 35.90 3.79 -1.74
C ARG A 640 34.85 3.98 -2.83
N SER A 641 33.69 3.37 -2.65
CA SER A 641 32.55 3.49 -3.57
C SER A 641 31.61 4.62 -3.12
N SER A 642 30.61 4.96 -3.92
CA SER A 642 29.54 5.89 -3.53
C SER A 642 28.60 5.34 -2.44
N ASP A 643 28.55 4.03 -2.23
CA ASP A 643 27.59 3.41 -1.30
C ASP A 643 27.92 3.68 0.17
N PHE A 644 26.88 3.79 0.99
CA PHE A 644 27.02 3.78 2.45
C PHE A 644 26.93 2.34 3.00
N PRO A 645 27.60 2.03 4.13
CA PRO A 645 27.61 0.70 4.71
C PRO A 645 26.20 0.19 5.00
N GLY A 646 25.89 -1.01 4.51
CA GLY A 646 24.59 -1.65 4.68
C GLY A 646 23.42 -0.95 3.96
N GLN A 647 23.70 0.09 3.17
CA GLN A 647 22.70 0.89 2.45
C GLN A 647 23.15 1.12 0.99
N PRO A 648 23.36 0.04 0.19
CA PRO A 648 23.61 0.22 -1.23
C PRO A 648 22.38 0.86 -1.87
N LEU A 649 22.60 1.87 -2.71
CA LEU A 649 21.49 2.46 -3.44
C LEU A 649 21.14 1.58 -4.63
N ILE A 650 19.99 0.92 -4.53
CA ILE A 650 19.39 0.19 -5.64
C ILE A 650 18.14 0.94 -6.08
N VAL A 651 18.14 1.35 -7.33
CA VAL A 651 17.00 2.00 -7.98
C VAL A 651 16.18 0.94 -8.69
N GLY A 652 14.89 0.85 -8.39
CA GLY A 652 13.95 -0.05 -9.08
C GLY A 652 12.86 0.70 -9.83
N THR A 653 12.23 0.05 -10.79
CA THR A 653 11.07 0.58 -11.54
C THR A 653 9.77 -0.12 -11.19
N PRO A 654 8.62 0.47 -11.53
CA PRO A 654 7.33 -0.23 -11.50
C PRO A 654 7.36 -1.53 -12.30
N SER A 655 6.47 -2.46 -11.94
CA SER A 655 6.37 -3.76 -12.61
C SER A 655 5.56 -3.69 -13.91
N ALA A 656 5.97 -4.43 -14.94
CA ALA A 656 5.25 -4.55 -16.21
C ALA A 656 4.82 -6.01 -16.45
N ILE A 657 3.66 -6.27 -17.07
CA ILE A 657 3.19 -7.65 -17.37
C ILE A 657 3.84 -8.23 -18.62
N GLU A 658 4.17 -7.39 -19.60
CA GLU A 658 4.97 -7.77 -20.75
C GLU A 658 6.33 -7.07 -20.69
N CYS A 659 7.36 -7.82 -21.05
CA CYS A 659 8.71 -7.32 -21.17
C CYS A 659 9.22 -7.78 -22.54
N ASP A 660 9.70 -6.84 -23.33
CA ASP A 660 10.42 -7.09 -24.57
C ASP A 660 11.83 -6.47 -24.46
N TYR A 661 12.66 -6.68 -25.48
CA TYR A 661 14.02 -6.15 -25.49
C TYR A 661 14.05 -4.61 -25.30
N SER A 662 13.19 -3.87 -26.01
CA SER A 662 13.21 -2.42 -26.06
C SER A 662 12.70 -1.79 -24.76
N SER A 663 11.58 -2.28 -24.25
CA SER A 663 10.99 -1.87 -22.96
C SER A 663 11.94 -2.14 -21.80
N LEU A 664 12.60 -3.30 -21.76
CA LEU A 664 13.57 -3.62 -20.72
C LEU A 664 14.77 -2.67 -20.76
N ARG A 665 15.33 -2.42 -21.95
CA ARG A 665 16.47 -1.50 -22.10
C ARG A 665 16.13 -0.07 -21.70
N ARG A 666 14.94 0.43 -22.05
CA ARG A 666 14.51 1.78 -21.63
C ARG A 666 14.31 1.86 -20.11
N THR A 667 13.74 0.82 -19.51
CA THR A 667 13.56 0.71 -18.06
C THR A 667 14.91 0.73 -17.32
N LEU A 668 15.87 -0.06 -17.79
CA LEU A 668 17.23 -0.11 -17.24
C LEU A 668 18.01 1.19 -17.47
N TRP A 669 17.83 1.84 -18.62
CA TRP A 669 18.42 3.14 -18.93
C TRP A 669 17.95 4.23 -17.96
N GLU A 670 16.63 4.39 -17.78
CA GLU A 670 16.07 5.40 -16.87
C GLU A 670 16.54 5.14 -15.44
N SER A 671 16.55 3.88 -15.03
CA SER A 671 17.06 3.47 -13.71
C SER A 671 18.55 3.76 -13.53
N SER A 672 19.36 3.55 -14.58
CA SER A 672 20.80 3.80 -14.55
C SER A 672 21.12 5.28 -14.46
N ASP A 673 20.38 6.11 -15.19
CA ASP A 673 20.50 7.57 -15.12
C ASP A 673 20.17 8.08 -13.70
N MET A 674 19.06 7.62 -13.12
CA MET A 674 18.68 7.96 -11.74
C MET A 674 19.69 7.43 -10.72
N ALA A 675 20.15 6.19 -10.87
CA ALA A 675 21.15 5.59 -9.99
C ALA A 675 22.47 6.36 -10.01
N TYR A 676 22.95 6.79 -11.19
CA TYR A 676 24.17 7.59 -11.32
C TYR A 676 24.05 8.96 -10.68
N LYS A 677 22.97 9.70 -10.94
CA LYS A 677 22.72 11.02 -10.32
C LYS A 677 22.71 10.92 -8.80
N ASN A 678 22.09 9.88 -8.26
CA ASN A 678 22.10 9.64 -6.83
C ASN A 678 23.48 9.19 -6.31
N ALA A 679 24.21 8.35 -7.05
CA ALA A 679 25.55 7.91 -6.68
C ALA A 679 26.53 9.09 -6.59
N VAL A 680 26.43 10.08 -7.49
CA VAL A 680 27.17 11.35 -7.43
C VAL A 680 26.88 12.09 -6.13
N ASN A 681 25.60 12.27 -5.79
CA ASN A 681 25.20 12.94 -4.55
C ASN A 681 25.69 12.17 -3.31
N MET A 682 25.56 10.85 -3.30
CA MET A 682 26.01 10.00 -2.20
C MET A 682 27.53 10.03 -2.03
N MET A 683 28.30 10.01 -3.13
CA MET A 683 29.75 10.15 -3.07
C MET A 683 30.16 11.49 -2.45
N ALA A 684 29.54 12.60 -2.87
CA ALA A 684 29.82 13.91 -2.29
C ALA A 684 29.47 13.97 -0.78
N GLN A 685 28.31 13.42 -0.40
CA GLN A 685 27.92 13.31 1.01
C GLN A 685 28.90 12.47 1.82
N LYS A 686 29.31 11.32 1.27
CA LYS A 686 30.26 10.40 1.90
C LYS A 686 31.63 11.04 2.04
N GLN A 687 32.15 11.72 1.02
CA GLN A 687 33.43 12.44 1.08
C GLN A 687 33.40 13.53 2.16
N ASN A 688 32.32 14.33 2.22
CA ASN A 688 32.14 15.34 3.26
C ASN A 688 32.08 14.72 4.67
N MET A 689 31.33 13.62 4.82
CA MET A 689 31.24 12.91 6.09
C MET A 689 32.60 12.35 6.52
N LEU A 690 33.35 11.72 5.62
CA LEU A 690 34.68 11.17 5.91
C LEU A 690 35.74 12.24 6.18
N ALA A 691 35.59 13.44 5.59
CA ALA A 691 36.45 14.58 5.89
C ALA A 691 36.20 15.12 7.31
N GLN A 692 34.95 15.12 7.77
CA GLN A 692 34.58 15.55 9.13
C GLN A 692 34.84 14.47 10.18
N TYR A 693 34.61 13.20 9.83
CA TYR A 693 34.73 12.04 10.71
C TYR A 693 35.56 10.94 10.02
N PRO A 694 36.91 11.06 10.04
CA PRO A 694 37.79 10.07 9.42
C PRO A 694 37.60 8.68 10.04
N LEU A 695 37.73 7.65 9.20
CA LEU A 695 37.61 6.26 9.66
C LEU A 695 38.77 5.87 10.58
N PRO A 696 38.52 5.02 11.61
CA PRO A 696 39.56 4.35 12.35
C PRO A 696 40.52 3.57 11.42
N ALA A 697 41.80 3.49 11.79
CA ALA A 697 42.84 2.87 10.96
C ALA A 697 42.56 1.40 10.60
N ALA A 698 41.82 0.68 11.43
CA ALA A 698 41.40 -0.70 11.15
C ALA A 698 40.35 -0.77 10.03
N LEU A 699 39.37 0.15 10.01
CA LEU A 699 38.33 0.23 8.99
C LEU A 699 38.83 0.87 7.68
N GLU A 700 39.84 1.74 7.76
CA GLU A 700 40.40 2.41 6.57
C GLU A 700 41.04 1.43 5.56
N LYS A 701 41.47 0.26 6.04
CA LYS A 701 42.06 -0.80 5.21
C LYS A 701 41.01 -1.67 4.51
N ILE A 702 39.77 -1.66 5.00
CA ILE A 702 38.70 -2.51 4.47
C ILE A 702 38.08 -1.80 3.26
N PRO A 703 38.12 -2.41 2.07
CA PRO A 703 37.49 -1.85 0.88
C PRO A 703 35.97 -1.92 1.00
N ASP A 704 35.26 -0.98 0.36
CA ASP A 704 33.80 -0.97 0.40
C ASP A 704 33.16 -2.11 -0.40
N LEU A 705 33.82 -2.52 -1.49
CA LEU A 705 33.40 -3.63 -2.34
C LEU A 705 34.60 -4.54 -2.64
N GLN A 706 34.34 -5.83 -2.85
CA GLN A 706 35.31 -6.77 -3.44
C GLN A 706 34.84 -7.22 -4.82
N ARG A 707 35.79 -7.59 -5.67
CA ARG A 707 35.54 -8.09 -7.03
C ARG A 707 34.95 -9.50 -7.02
N SER A 708 34.03 -9.76 -7.95
CA SER A 708 33.60 -11.11 -8.32
C SER A 708 34.38 -11.63 -9.54
N ALA A 709 34.59 -12.94 -9.62
CA ALA A 709 35.11 -13.56 -10.85
C ALA A 709 33.99 -13.70 -11.90
N PRO A 710 34.28 -13.52 -13.20
CA PRO A 710 33.32 -13.78 -14.27
C PRO A 710 32.70 -15.16 -14.12
N THR A 711 31.36 -15.21 -14.06
CA THR A 711 30.62 -16.44 -13.75
C THR A 711 29.31 -16.44 -14.53
N SER A 712 28.97 -17.56 -15.15
CA SER A 712 27.67 -17.75 -15.81
C SER A 712 27.00 -18.99 -15.23
N TYR A 713 25.82 -18.83 -14.62
CA TYR A 713 25.05 -19.93 -14.05
C TYR A 713 23.56 -19.75 -14.30
N LEU A 714 22.97 -20.66 -15.07
CA LEU A 714 21.56 -20.61 -15.43
C LEU A 714 20.85 -21.83 -14.86
N GLU A 715 20.14 -21.64 -13.74
CA GLU A 715 19.37 -22.71 -13.13
C GLU A 715 18.05 -22.96 -13.90
N ASN A 716 17.70 -24.24 -14.05
CA ASN A 716 16.47 -24.65 -14.70
C ASN A 716 15.25 -24.28 -13.86
N GLU A 717 14.18 -23.83 -14.52
CA GLU A 717 12.93 -23.51 -13.84
C GLU A 717 12.25 -24.77 -13.31
N LYS A 718 11.78 -24.70 -12.06
CA LYS A 718 10.94 -25.72 -11.44
C LYS A 718 9.47 -25.41 -11.77
N LYS A 719 8.67 -26.44 -12.05
CA LYS A 719 7.23 -26.27 -12.28
C LYS A 719 6.55 -25.71 -11.02
N TYR A 720 5.77 -24.66 -11.20
CA TYR A 720 4.97 -24.03 -10.15
C TYR A 720 3.49 -24.00 -10.57
N ASN A 721 2.79 -25.09 -10.31
CA ASN A 721 1.39 -25.23 -10.71
C ASN A 721 0.46 -24.60 -9.67
N VAL A 722 -0.12 -23.45 -9.99
CA VAL A 722 -1.11 -22.80 -9.12
C VAL A 722 -2.51 -23.19 -9.58
N ASP A 723 -3.21 -23.96 -8.75
CA ASP A 723 -4.65 -24.18 -8.88
C ASP A 723 -5.36 -23.31 -7.85
N MET A 724 -5.85 -22.14 -8.28
CA MET A 724 -6.53 -21.19 -7.40
C MET A 724 -7.78 -21.79 -6.74
N LYS A 725 -8.48 -22.72 -7.40
CA LYS A 725 -9.66 -23.35 -6.83
C LYS A 725 -9.28 -24.29 -5.68
N LYS A 726 -8.21 -25.04 -5.85
CA LYS A 726 -7.63 -25.87 -4.78
C LYS A 726 -7.15 -25.01 -3.61
N MET A 727 -6.49 -23.87 -3.86
CA MET A 727 -6.04 -22.97 -2.79
C MET A 727 -7.21 -22.35 -2.01
N GLU A 728 -8.28 -21.94 -2.71
CA GLU A 728 -9.53 -21.49 -2.08
C GLU A 728 -10.15 -22.58 -1.22
N ASP A 729 -10.24 -23.81 -1.71
CA ASP A 729 -10.81 -24.94 -0.97
C ASP A 729 -10.01 -25.25 0.30
N ILE A 730 -8.67 -25.27 0.22
CA ILE A 730 -7.80 -25.43 1.39
C ILE A 730 -8.06 -24.31 2.41
N ALA A 731 -8.00 -23.04 2.00
CA ALA A 731 -8.21 -21.93 2.93
C ALA A 731 -9.62 -21.96 3.57
N LYS A 732 -10.64 -22.34 2.79
CA LYS A 732 -12.02 -22.50 3.26
C LYS A 732 -12.12 -23.60 4.32
N GLN A 733 -11.60 -24.79 4.06
CA GLN A 733 -11.69 -25.92 4.99
C GLN A 733 -10.87 -25.69 6.26
N LEU A 734 -9.66 -25.15 6.14
CA LEU A 734 -8.82 -24.84 7.31
C LEU A 734 -9.44 -23.77 8.19
N SER A 735 -9.99 -22.69 7.60
CA SER A 735 -10.62 -21.63 8.38
C SER A 735 -11.94 -22.06 9.02
N ALA A 736 -12.64 -23.05 8.45
CA ALA A 736 -13.87 -23.61 9.01
C ALA A 736 -13.65 -24.33 10.36
N VAL A 737 -12.43 -24.81 10.64
CA VAL A 737 -12.08 -25.46 11.92
C VAL A 737 -12.44 -24.56 13.10
N PHE A 738 -12.19 -23.26 12.99
CA PHE A 738 -12.41 -22.27 14.04
C PHE A 738 -13.88 -22.04 14.41
N LYS A 739 -14.84 -22.46 13.57
CA LYS A 739 -16.28 -22.40 13.92
C LYS A 739 -16.60 -23.15 15.21
N ASN A 740 -15.81 -24.17 15.54
CA ASN A 740 -16.01 -24.99 16.74
C ASN A 740 -15.38 -24.39 18.01
N TYR A 741 -14.71 -23.23 17.91
CA TYR A 741 -13.90 -22.66 18.99
C TYR A 741 -14.38 -21.25 19.38
N LYS A 742 -15.47 -21.18 20.14
CA LYS A 742 -16.12 -19.91 20.53
C LYS A 742 -15.26 -18.90 21.31
N TYR A 743 -14.09 -19.28 21.81
CA TYR A 743 -13.18 -18.39 22.54
C TYR A 743 -11.97 -17.94 21.72
N LEU A 744 -11.87 -18.40 20.46
CA LEU A 744 -10.89 -17.94 19.50
C LEU A 744 -11.57 -16.91 18.59
N PHE A 745 -10.97 -15.73 18.48
CA PHE A 745 -11.42 -14.64 17.62
C PHE A 745 -10.25 -14.11 16.77
N ASN A 746 -10.54 -13.25 15.78
CA ASN A 746 -9.56 -12.83 14.76
C ASN A 746 -8.89 -14.04 14.07
N THR A 747 -9.65 -15.11 13.87
CA THR A 747 -9.17 -16.36 13.26
C THR A 747 -9.11 -16.23 11.75
N VAL A 748 -7.95 -16.46 11.15
CA VAL A 748 -7.75 -16.31 9.71
C VAL A 748 -6.74 -17.31 9.18
N VAL A 749 -6.97 -17.81 7.97
CA VAL A 749 -6.02 -18.63 7.20
C VAL A 749 -5.61 -17.85 5.96
N LYS A 750 -4.31 -17.60 5.79
CA LYS A 750 -3.73 -16.94 4.62
C LYS A 750 -2.79 -17.89 3.90
N ILE A 751 -3.03 -18.09 2.61
CA ILE A 751 -2.13 -18.83 1.72
C ILE A 751 -1.54 -17.81 0.76
N ASN A 752 -0.23 -17.62 0.81
CA ASN A 752 0.50 -16.74 -0.11
C ASN A 752 1.54 -17.56 -0.86
N GLY A 753 1.66 -17.35 -2.16
CA GLY A 753 2.71 -17.96 -2.96
C GLY A 753 3.36 -16.94 -3.89
N ASN A 754 4.66 -17.12 -4.13
CA ASN A 754 5.41 -16.40 -5.14
C ASN A 754 6.17 -17.39 -6.02
N GLU A 755 5.97 -17.29 -7.33
CA GLU A 755 6.86 -17.87 -8.33
C GLU A 755 7.81 -16.76 -8.77
N ILE A 756 9.12 -16.92 -8.52
CA ILE A 756 10.11 -15.88 -8.82
C ILE A 756 11.31 -16.49 -9.52
N THR A 757 11.70 -15.87 -10.63
CA THR A 757 12.98 -16.10 -11.30
C THR A 757 13.74 -14.79 -11.39
N SER A 758 14.92 -14.71 -10.78
CA SER A 758 15.79 -13.54 -10.87
C SER A 758 16.89 -13.75 -11.88
N PHE A 759 17.05 -12.77 -12.75
CA PHE A 759 18.14 -12.62 -13.70
C PHE A 759 19.10 -11.56 -13.16
N ARG A 760 20.39 -11.83 -13.07
CA ARG A 760 21.40 -10.85 -12.66
C ARG A 760 22.52 -10.75 -13.69
N SER A 761 22.92 -9.53 -14.06
CA SER A 761 24.11 -9.24 -14.86
C SER A 761 24.92 -8.11 -14.23
N THR A 762 26.23 -8.29 -14.10
CA THR A 762 27.14 -7.26 -13.53
C THR A 762 28.21 -6.84 -14.51
N SER A 763 28.82 -5.68 -14.30
CA SER A 763 29.96 -5.17 -15.07
C SER A 763 31.24 -6.00 -14.90
N GLU A 764 31.25 -7.00 -14.01
CA GLU A 764 32.32 -7.99 -13.83
C GLU A 764 31.99 -9.35 -14.48
N ASP A 765 31.06 -9.38 -15.44
CA ASP A 765 30.64 -10.57 -16.20
C ASP A 765 30.02 -11.71 -15.36
N VAL A 766 29.50 -11.41 -14.18
CA VAL A 766 28.58 -12.31 -13.45
C VAL A 766 27.20 -12.29 -14.10
N ASN A 767 26.70 -13.45 -14.53
CA ASN A 767 25.43 -13.66 -15.22
C ASN A 767 24.68 -14.85 -14.59
N LEU A 768 23.58 -14.57 -13.88
CA LEU A 768 22.86 -15.58 -13.10
C LEU A 768 21.38 -15.64 -13.48
N LYS A 769 20.82 -16.85 -13.58
CA LYS A 769 19.38 -17.11 -13.55
C LYS A 769 19.09 -18.01 -12.37
N LEU A 770 18.33 -17.51 -11.39
CA LEU A 770 18.06 -18.17 -10.11
C LEU A 770 16.55 -18.19 -9.84
N PRO A 771 15.87 -19.35 -9.92
CA PRO A 771 14.49 -19.51 -9.45
C PRO A 771 14.44 -19.68 -7.92
N HIS A 772 13.52 -19.00 -7.25
CA HIS A 772 13.37 -19.04 -5.79
C HIS A 772 11.90 -18.92 -5.35
N ASN A 773 11.16 -19.99 -5.65
CA ASN A 773 9.74 -20.09 -5.34
C ASN A 773 9.45 -20.17 -3.84
N SER A 774 8.27 -19.74 -3.44
CA SER A 774 7.78 -19.89 -2.07
C SER A 774 6.27 -20.07 -2.01
N VAL A 775 5.80 -20.81 -1.00
CA VAL A 775 4.42 -20.85 -0.54
C VAL A 775 4.41 -20.84 0.99
N VAL A 776 3.58 -19.99 1.57
CA VAL A 776 3.40 -19.86 3.02
C VAL A 776 1.93 -19.98 3.36
N ILE A 777 1.59 -20.96 4.20
CA ILE A 777 0.27 -21.05 4.84
C ILE A 777 0.42 -20.52 6.26
N LYS A 778 -0.23 -19.40 6.55
CA LYS A 778 -0.27 -18.78 7.88
C LYS A 778 -1.68 -18.91 8.47
N VAL A 779 -1.78 -19.43 9.66
CA VAL A 779 -3.02 -19.60 10.43
C VAL A 779 -2.88 -18.81 11.72
N SER A 780 -3.78 -17.87 11.96
CA SER A 780 -3.74 -16.97 13.11
C SER A 780 -4.97 -17.15 13.98
N ALA A 781 -4.81 -17.02 15.29
CA ALA A 781 -5.90 -16.95 16.25
C ALA A 781 -5.56 -16.02 17.42
N THR A 782 -6.57 -15.31 17.95
CA THR A 782 -6.47 -14.54 19.19
C THR A 782 -7.44 -15.11 20.21
N PHE A 783 -7.07 -15.10 21.48
CA PHE A 783 -7.92 -15.54 22.58
C PHE A 783 -7.68 -14.69 23.83
N GLU A 784 -8.64 -14.75 24.75
CA GLU A 784 -8.61 -14.03 26.01
C GLU A 784 -8.93 -15.00 27.15
N ASP A 785 -8.09 -15.00 28.19
CA ASP A 785 -8.30 -15.83 29.38
C ASP A 785 -9.27 -15.21 30.40
N ASP A 786 -9.56 -15.93 31.49
CA ASP A 786 -10.52 -15.47 32.50
C ASP A 786 -10.03 -14.22 33.28
N ASN A 787 -8.71 -13.96 33.26
CA ASN A 787 -8.09 -12.74 33.78
C ASN A 787 -8.04 -11.61 32.74
N ARG A 788 -8.67 -11.79 31.58
CA ARG A 788 -8.77 -10.84 30.47
C ARG A 788 -7.42 -10.50 29.84
N VAL A 789 -6.48 -11.44 29.88
CA VAL A 789 -5.19 -11.33 29.20
C VAL A 789 -5.39 -11.79 27.77
N LYS A 790 -5.21 -10.87 26.82
CA LYS A 790 -5.27 -11.18 25.39
C LYS A 790 -3.95 -11.74 24.89
N THR A 791 -4.03 -12.85 24.15
CA THR A 791 -2.90 -13.52 23.53
C THR A 791 -3.24 -13.82 22.08
N ALA A 792 -2.28 -13.60 21.19
CA ALA A 792 -2.36 -14.00 19.79
C ALA A 792 -1.28 -15.04 19.52
N ASP A 793 -1.59 -15.99 18.64
CA ASP A 793 -0.64 -16.99 18.19
C ASP A 793 -0.82 -17.30 16.70
N ASP A 794 0.22 -17.86 16.12
CA ASP A 794 0.32 -18.14 14.69
C ASP A 794 0.95 -19.51 14.44
N LEU A 795 0.36 -20.29 13.54
CA LEU A 795 0.95 -21.46 12.88
C LEU A 795 1.35 -21.07 11.45
N THR A 796 2.63 -21.20 11.13
CA THR A 796 3.19 -20.91 9.80
C THR A 796 3.83 -22.15 9.21
N LEU A 797 3.42 -22.50 7.99
CA LEU A 797 3.93 -23.63 7.22
C LEU A 797 4.62 -23.11 5.97
N HIS A 798 5.81 -23.62 5.68
CA HIS A 798 6.69 -23.15 4.61
C HIS A 798 6.87 -24.26 3.58
N TYR A 799 6.68 -23.92 2.30
CA TYR A 799 6.90 -24.82 1.17
C TYR A 799 7.61 -24.08 0.02
N GLU A 800 8.41 -24.77 -0.79
CA GLU A 800 8.98 -24.17 -2.01
C GLU A 800 7.92 -24.08 -3.13
N ASN A 801 7.06 -25.09 -3.26
CA ASN A 801 6.10 -25.21 -4.38
C ASN A 801 4.70 -25.66 -3.91
N PRO A 802 3.62 -25.31 -4.63
CA PRO A 802 2.26 -25.70 -4.28
C PRO A 802 2.02 -27.21 -4.22
N ASP A 803 2.76 -27.98 -5.03
CA ASP A 803 2.66 -29.44 -5.07
C ASP A 803 3.26 -30.13 -3.82
N GLU A 804 4.02 -29.39 -2.99
CA GLU A 804 4.55 -29.86 -1.70
C GLU A 804 3.55 -29.68 -0.54
N ILE A 805 2.43 -29.00 -0.77
CA ILE A 805 1.39 -28.81 0.25
C ILE A 805 0.78 -30.18 0.59
N PRO A 806 0.74 -30.58 1.89
CA PRO A 806 0.16 -31.85 2.33
C PRO A 806 -1.32 -32.02 1.97
N SER A 807 -1.86 -33.23 2.20
CA SER A 807 -3.28 -33.48 2.05
C SER A 807 -4.11 -32.55 2.96
N ILE A 808 -5.33 -32.24 2.51
CA ILE A 808 -6.22 -31.36 3.27
C ILE A 808 -6.53 -31.91 4.66
N ASP A 809 -6.68 -33.24 4.81
CA ASP A 809 -6.94 -33.89 6.10
C ASP A 809 -5.79 -33.65 7.10
N ALA A 810 -4.54 -33.78 6.63
CA ALA A 810 -3.36 -33.54 7.46
C ALA A 810 -3.25 -32.07 7.89
N LEU A 811 -3.59 -31.14 7.00
CA LEU A 811 -3.62 -29.71 7.32
C LEU A 811 -4.75 -29.38 8.30
N VAL A 812 -5.95 -29.94 8.11
CA VAL A 812 -7.10 -29.76 9.01
C VAL A 812 -6.77 -30.27 10.41
N GLU A 813 -6.14 -31.45 10.53
CA GLU A 813 -5.68 -31.99 11.81
C GLU A 813 -4.67 -31.06 12.48
N ARG A 814 -3.72 -30.51 11.71
CA ARG A 814 -2.71 -29.58 12.22
C ARG A 814 -3.32 -28.26 12.70
N VAL A 815 -4.31 -27.73 11.99
CA VAL A 815 -5.05 -26.52 12.39
C VAL A 815 -5.95 -26.78 13.60
N ARG A 816 -6.58 -27.96 13.68
CA ARG A 816 -7.36 -28.36 14.86
C ARG A 816 -6.47 -28.44 16.09
N LYS A 817 -5.32 -29.11 15.98
CA LYS A 817 -4.33 -29.14 17.06
C LYS A 817 -3.89 -27.74 17.48
N PHE A 818 -3.66 -26.84 16.53
CA PHE A 818 -3.34 -25.44 16.83
C PHE A 818 -4.44 -24.74 17.62
N ALA A 819 -5.71 -24.91 17.20
CA ALA A 819 -6.85 -24.35 17.93
C ALA A 819 -6.98 -24.95 19.34
N ASP A 820 -6.78 -26.26 19.49
CA ASP A 820 -6.77 -26.94 20.79
C ASP A 820 -5.64 -26.42 21.71
N ASP A 821 -4.42 -26.28 21.18
CA ASP A 821 -3.26 -25.77 21.91
C ASP A 821 -3.47 -24.28 22.33
N CYS A 822 -4.16 -23.47 21.51
CA CYS A 822 -4.57 -22.12 21.91
C CYS A 822 -5.56 -22.14 23.08
N MET A 823 -6.52 -23.07 23.08
CA MET A 823 -7.47 -23.24 24.17
C MET A 823 -6.82 -23.78 25.44
N GLU A 824 -5.86 -24.69 25.32
CA GLU A 824 -5.05 -25.17 26.44
C GLU A 824 -4.27 -24.00 27.05
N MET A 825 -3.61 -23.18 26.21
CA MET A 825 -2.91 -21.98 26.66
C MET A 825 -3.84 -20.98 27.32
N ARG A 826 -5.07 -20.77 26.80
CA ARG A 826 -6.09 -19.92 27.43
C ARG A 826 -6.41 -20.38 28.85
N ASN A 827 -6.49 -21.69 29.08
CA ASN A 827 -6.92 -22.27 30.34
C ASN A 827 -5.76 -22.56 31.30
N ALA A 828 -4.51 -22.47 30.84
CA ALA A 828 -3.34 -22.73 31.67
C ALA A 828 -3.20 -21.72 32.83
N PRO A 829 -2.73 -22.16 34.02
CA PRO A 829 -2.42 -21.27 35.12
C PRO A 829 -1.20 -20.40 34.80
N VAL A 830 -1.11 -19.24 35.45
CA VAL A 830 0.04 -18.33 35.32
C VAL A 830 1.22 -18.88 36.12
N MET A 831 2.44 -18.73 35.61
CA MET A 831 3.64 -19.02 36.39
C MET A 831 3.70 -18.13 37.65
N GLU A 832 3.78 -18.74 38.83
CA GLU A 832 3.56 -18.03 40.11
C GLU A 832 4.80 -17.34 40.65
N GLU A 833 5.99 -17.89 40.37
CA GLU A 833 7.25 -17.52 41.00
C GLU A 833 8.36 -17.28 39.99
N TYR A 834 9.40 -16.55 40.42
CA TYR A 834 10.67 -16.50 39.70
C TYR A 834 11.35 -17.88 39.76
N TYR A 835 11.88 -18.35 38.63
CA TYR A 835 12.62 -19.60 38.57
C TYR A 835 14.06 -19.37 38.14
N LYS A 836 14.97 -20.01 38.86
CA LYS A 836 16.37 -20.16 38.49
C LYS A 836 16.76 -21.61 38.66
N GLY A 837 17.15 -22.25 37.57
CA GLY A 837 17.49 -23.67 37.57
C GLY A 837 17.60 -24.24 36.16
N PRO A 838 17.62 -25.58 36.02
CA PRO A 838 17.73 -26.18 34.71
C PRO A 838 16.44 -26.02 33.89
N VAL A 839 16.58 -25.64 32.62
CA VAL A 839 15.49 -25.52 31.64
C VAL A 839 15.88 -26.30 30.39
N MET A 840 14.96 -27.13 29.91
CA MET A 840 15.12 -27.83 28.64
C MET A 840 14.38 -27.08 27.53
N TYR A 841 15.06 -26.83 26.41
CA TYR A 841 14.45 -26.29 25.20
C TYR A 841 14.27 -27.43 24.20
N GLU A 842 13.08 -27.56 23.60
CA GLU A 842 12.71 -28.65 22.67
C GLU A 842 12.29 -28.12 21.29
N ASP A 843 12.59 -28.90 20.25
CA ASP A 843 12.27 -28.72 18.84
C ASP A 843 12.54 -27.29 18.33
N GLU A 844 11.51 -26.54 17.92
CA GLU A 844 11.64 -25.18 17.44
C GLU A 844 12.23 -24.22 18.49
N ALA A 845 12.00 -24.46 19.79
CA ALA A 845 12.60 -23.65 20.84
C ALA A 845 14.12 -23.90 20.94
N ALA A 846 14.56 -25.16 20.78
CA ALA A 846 15.98 -25.51 20.74
C ALA A 846 16.68 -24.88 19.52
N LYS A 847 16.01 -24.88 18.36
CA LYS A 847 16.45 -24.15 17.16
C LYS A 847 16.63 -22.66 17.46
N GLN A 848 15.61 -22.02 18.05
CA GLN A 848 15.62 -20.59 18.36
C GLN A 848 16.75 -20.17 19.29
N VAL A 849 17.16 -21.00 20.27
CA VAL A 849 18.32 -20.70 21.13
C VAL A 849 19.57 -20.36 20.31
N ILE A 850 19.77 -21.07 19.20
CA ILE A 850 20.93 -20.89 18.31
C ILE A 850 20.63 -19.82 17.27
N THR A 851 19.53 -19.93 16.53
CA THR A 851 19.28 -19.07 15.37
C THR A 851 18.96 -17.62 15.75
N ALA A 852 18.19 -17.39 16.82
CA ALA A 852 17.86 -16.03 17.26
C ALA A 852 19.09 -15.28 17.80
N THR A 853 20.09 -16.02 18.31
CA THR A 853 21.33 -15.43 18.80
C THR A 853 22.33 -15.17 17.69
N TYR A 854 22.51 -16.12 16.77
CA TYR A 854 23.64 -16.07 15.84
C TYR A 854 23.30 -15.69 14.40
N LEU A 855 22.04 -15.82 13.95
CA LEU A 855 21.60 -15.37 12.62
C LEU A 855 21.08 -13.92 12.63
N ALA A 856 21.78 -13.06 13.38
CA ALA A 856 21.52 -11.63 13.44
C ALA A 856 22.69 -10.83 12.82
N PRO A 857 22.47 -9.57 12.39
CA PRO A 857 23.55 -8.69 11.94
C PRO A 857 24.70 -8.61 12.95
N ASP A 858 25.95 -8.61 12.48
CA ASP A 858 27.18 -8.58 13.29
C ASP A 858 27.41 -9.81 14.20
N GLN A 859 26.63 -10.88 14.02
CA GLN A 859 26.85 -12.18 14.67
C GLN A 859 27.57 -13.15 13.73
N PHE A 860 26.89 -14.11 13.10
CA PHE A 860 27.51 -14.87 12.01
C PHE A 860 27.60 -14.08 10.71
N TYR A 861 26.86 -13.00 10.58
CA TYR A 861 26.84 -12.16 9.38
C TYR A 861 27.77 -10.96 9.55
N GLY A 862 28.81 -10.87 8.72
CA GLY A 862 29.64 -9.68 8.61
C GLY A 862 28.81 -8.46 8.20
N GLN A 863 29.02 -7.33 8.87
CA GLN A 863 28.39 -6.06 8.52
C GLN A 863 29.45 -4.98 8.34
N GLN A 864 29.37 -4.30 7.21
CA GLN A 864 30.19 -3.12 6.96
C GLN A 864 29.71 -1.98 7.87
N ASN A 865 30.64 -1.25 8.48
CA ASN A 865 30.34 -0.15 9.39
C ASN A 865 31.43 0.93 9.27
N TYR A 866 31.08 2.19 9.61
CA TYR A 866 32.05 3.30 9.70
C TYR A 866 32.59 3.55 11.11
N THR A 867 32.05 2.85 12.10
CA THR A 867 32.56 2.82 13.46
C THR A 867 32.79 1.39 13.87
N GLU A 868 33.79 1.14 14.71
CA GLU A 868 33.98 -0.19 15.28
C GLU A 868 32.77 -0.57 16.14
N ASN A 869 32.23 -1.77 15.94
CA ASN A 869 31.15 -2.29 16.76
C ASN A 869 31.75 -3.14 17.89
N PRO A 870 31.82 -2.65 19.13
CA PRO A 870 32.38 -3.40 20.26
C PRO A 870 31.54 -4.63 20.63
N LYS A 871 30.33 -4.77 20.09
CA LYS A 871 29.44 -5.93 20.29
C LYS A 871 29.50 -6.95 19.16
N SER A 872 30.28 -6.71 18.11
CA SER A 872 30.44 -7.65 17.01
C SER A 872 30.99 -8.98 17.52
N LEU A 873 30.41 -10.09 17.08
CA LEU A 873 30.88 -11.43 17.44
C LEU A 873 32.27 -11.71 16.84
N GLY A 874 32.67 -10.99 15.79
CA GLY A 874 34.00 -11.09 15.17
C GLY A 874 35.16 -10.86 16.15
N GLN A 875 34.95 -10.07 17.22
CA GLN A 875 35.96 -9.90 18.30
C GLN A 875 36.25 -11.19 19.10
N LYS A 876 35.40 -12.20 18.94
CA LYS A 876 35.49 -13.53 19.56
C LYS A 876 35.99 -14.59 18.58
N LEU A 877 36.49 -14.23 17.41
CA LEU A 877 37.21 -15.16 16.54
C LEU A 877 38.33 -15.86 17.32
N GLY A 878 38.40 -17.19 17.20
CA GLY A 878 39.31 -18.05 17.95
C GLY A 878 38.93 -18.26 19.42
N LYS A 879 37.82 -17.70 19.92
CA LYS A 879 37.34 -17.87 21.29
C LYS A 879 36.09 -18.76 21.35
N LYS A 880 35.88 -19.38 22.52
CA LYS A 880 34.70 -20.19 22.80
C LYS A 880 33.45 -19.32 22.95
N ILE A 881 32.43 -19.58 22.14
CA ILE A 881 31.13 -18.86 22.15
C ILE A 881 29.94 -19.76 22.52
N ILE A 882 30.10 -21.08 22.38
CA ILE A 882 29.09 -22.10 22.69
C ILE A 882 29.78 -23.35 23.27
N ASP A 883 29.00 -24.29 23.79
CA ASP A 883 29.48 -25.58 24.32
C ASP A 883 30.48 -26.26 23.36
N GLU A 884 31.55 -26.85 23.93
CA GLU A 884 32.64 -27.44 23.15
C GLU A 884 32.24 -28.71 22.40
N ARG A 885 31.11 -29.30 22.76
CA ARG A 885 30.51 -30.41 22.03
C ARG A 885 29.83 -29.98 20.73
N ILE A 886 29.57 -28.69 20.55
CA ILE A 886 28.84 -28.16 19.40
C ILE A 886 29.82 -27.70 18.31
N SER A 887 29.57 -28.14 17.07
CA SER A 887 30.15 -27.54 15.87
C SER A 887 29.01 -27.07 14.96
N ILE A 888 29.16 -25.89 14.36
CA ILE A 888 28.15 -25.28 13.49
C ILE A 888 28.78 -25.07 12.12
N VAL A 889 28.13 -25.61 11.10
CA VAL A 889 28.56 -25.50 9.71
C VAL A 889 27.45 -24.95 8.83
N ASN A 890 27.83 -24.23 7.77
CA ASN A 890 26.95 -23.90 6.67
C ASN A 890 27.14 -24.94 5.56
N SER A 891 26.20 -25.87 5.44
CA SER A 891 26.20 -26.88 4.37
C SER A 891 25.36 -26.39 3.19
N THR A 892 25.93 -26.34 1.99
CA THR A 892 25.26 -25.80 0.78
C THR A 892 24.99 -26.87 -0.28
N ASP A 893 25.64 -28.03 -0.19
CA ASP A 893 25.50 -29.15 -1.15
C ASP A 893 24.42 -30.16 -0.75
N LYS A 894 23.93 -30.11 0.50
CA LYS A 894 22.94 -31.05 1.02
C LYS A 894 21.54 -30.77 0.49
N THR A 895 20.96 -31.77 -0.15
CA THR A 895 19.58 -31.74 -0.67
C THR A 895 18.58 -32.44 0.25
N GLU A 896 19.05 -33.33 1.13
CA GLU A 896 18.23 -34.07 2.09
C GLU A 896 19.01 -34.41 3.37
N TYR A 897 18.27 -34.71 4.44
CA TYR A 897 18.81 -35.20 5.70
C TYR A 897 17.81 -36.13 6.38
N ASN A 898 18.21 -37.38 6.67
CA ASN A 898 17.34 -38.43 7.24
C ASN A 898 16.02 -38.63 6.47
N GLY A 899 16.05 -38.48 5.13
CA GLY A 899 14.87 -38.61 4.26
C GLY A 899 13.99 -37.35 4.19
N GLU A 900 14.31 -36.29 4.94
CA GLU A 900 13.66 -34.99 4.82
C GLU A 900 14.38 -34.10 3.80
N LYS A 901 13.63 -33.50 2.87
CA LYS A 901 14.17 -32.56 1.88
C LYS A 901 14.70 -31.30 2.57
N LEU A 902 15.83 -30.78 2.09
CA LEU A 902 16.40 -29.50 2.51
C LEU A 902 16.27 -28.45 1.40
N TYR A 903 15.94 -27.24 1.82
CA TYR A 903 15.74 -26.04 0.99
C TYR A 903 17.03 -25.22 0.86
N GLY A 904 18.00 -25.43 1.75
CA GLY A 904 19.25 -24.68 1.81
C GLY A 904 20.24 -24.90 0.67
N HIS A 905 19.97 -25.78 -0.30
CA HIS A 905 20.91 -26.13 -1.37
C HIS A 905 21.06 -25.02 -2.41
N TYR A 906 22.30 -24.71 -2.81
CA TYR A 906 22.60 -23.84 -3.97
C TYR A 906 24.02 -24.09 -4.50
N GLN A 907 24.20 -23.96 -5.82
CA GLN A 907 25.51 -24.19 -6.48
C GLN A 907 26.34 -22.92 -6.67
N VAL A 908 25.67 -21.78 -6.78
CA VAL A 908 26.28 -20.46 -6.93
C VAL A 908 25.46 -19.48 -6.07
N ASP A 909 26.14 -18.63 -5.31
CA ASP A 909 25.49 -17.62 -4.49
C ASP A 909 24.98 -16.44 -5.34
N ALA A 910 24.21 -15.55 -4.75
CA ALA A 910 23.63 -14.44 -5.49
C ALA A 910 24.67 -13.46 -6.09
N ASP A 911 25.94 -13.46 -5.63
CA ASP A 911 27.05 -12.64 -6.12
C ASP A 911 27.98 -13.36 -7.11
N GLY A 912 27.65 -14.60 -7.48
CA GLY A 912 28.40 -15.39 -8.47
C GLY A 912 29.51 -16.26 -7.89
N PHE A 913 29.62 -16.39 -6.57
CA PHE A 913 30.63 -17.24 -5.94
C PHE A 913 30.12 -18.67 -5.77
N LYS A 914 30.99 -19.65 -6.02
CA LYS A 914 30.72 -21.04 -5.69
C LYS A 914 30.97 -21.27 -4.19
N PRO A 915 29.98 -21.75 -3.42
CA PRO A 915 30.17 -22.04 -2.01
C PRO A 915 31.01 -23.30 -1.80
N GLU A 916 31.72 -23.32 -0.67
CA GLU A 916 32.23 -24.58 -0.11
C GLU A 916 31.05 -25.48 0.24
N ALA A 917 31.18 -26.78 0.01
CA ALA A 917 30.15 -27.77 0.33
C ALA A 917 29.73 -27.70 1.81
N GLU A 918 30.72 -27.52 2.70
CA GLU A 918 30.52 -27.35 4.13
C GLU A 918 31.55 -26.36 4.69
N LEU A 919 31.10 -25.17 5.08
CA LEU A 919 31.94 -24.14 5.69
C LEU A 919 31.81 -24.19 7.22
N SER A 920 32.94 -24.29 7.93
CA SER A 920 32.97 -24.26 9.40
C SER A 920 32.82 -22.84 9.95
N ILE A 921 31.73 -22.59 10.67
CA ILE A 921 31.46 -21.33 11.38
C ILE A 921 31.92 -21.45 12.84
N VAL A 922 31.60 -22.58 13.48
CA VAL A 922 32.01 -22.92 14.85
C VAL A 922 32.57 -24.34 14.85
N GLU A 923 33.74 -24.52 15.42
CA GLU A 923 34.36 -25.84 15.59
C GLU A 923 34.59 -26.09 17.08
N LYS A 924 33.96 -27.15 17.62
CA LYS A 924 34.08 -27.53 19.04
C LYS A 924 33.90 -26.34 20.00
N GLY A 925 32.84 -25.58 19.77
CA GLY A 925 32.47 -24.39 20.55
C GLY A 925 33.25 -23.11 20.24
N VAL A 926 34.29 -23.17 19.41
CA VAL A 926 35.17 -22.04 19.06
C VAL A 926 34.70 -21.37 17.78
N PHE A 927 34.49 -20.06 17.81
CA PHE A 927 34.09 -19.28 16.63
C PHE A 927 35.25 -19.15 15.63
N LYS A 928 35.03 -19.54 14.38
CA LYS A 928 36.08 -19.63 13.34
C LYS A 928 35.95 -18.61 12.24
N THR A 929 34.73 -18.38 11.76
CA THR A 929 34.50 -17.63 10.52
C THR A 929 33.19 -16.86 10.61
N MET A 930 33.21 -15.60 10.17
CA MET A 930 32.00 -14.84 9.86
C MET A 930 31.66 -15.02 8.38
N LEU A 931 30.37 -15.19 8.08
CA LEU A 931 29.87 -15.23 6.72
C LEU A 931 29.93 -13.83 6.13
N ASN A 932 30.24 -13.75 4.83
CA ASN A 932 30.23 -12.50 4.10
C ASN A 932 29.89 -12.67 2.62
N ARG A 933 29.55 -11.56 1.98
CA ARG A 933 29.28 -11.40 0.55
C ARG A 933 30.22 -10.37 -0.07
N THR A 934 29.91 -9.80 -1.23
CA THR A 934 30.75 -8.80 -1.94
C THR A 934 31.00 -7.46 -1.24
N THR A 935 30.52 -7.30 0.00
CA THR A 935 30.73 -6.13 0.86
C THR A 935 31.63 -6.50 2.04
N PRO A 936 32.97 -6.35 1.94
CA PRO A 936 33.90 -6.66 3.03
C PRO A 936 33.54 -5.98 4.35
N ALA A 937 33.70 -6.72 5.44
CA ALA A 937 33.41 -6.24 6.78
C ALA A 937 34.59 -6.51 7.72
N MET A 938 34.64 -5.79 8.84
CA MET A 938 35.61 -6.07 9.89
C MET A 938 35.42 -7.52 10.36
N TYR A 939 36.52 -8.28 10.42
CA TYR A 939 36.55 -9.72 10.73
C TYR A 939 35.99 -10.67 9.65
N ALA A 940 35.54 -10.14 8.50
CA ALA A 940 35.00 -10.92 7.39
C ALA A 940 35.39 -10.25 6.06
N GLU A 941 36.68 -10.22 5.72
CA GLU A 941 37.18 -9.42 4.60
C GLU A 941 36.92 -10.03 3.21
N LYS A 942 36.61 -11.33 3.14
CA LYS A 942 36.39 -12.06 1.88
C LYS A 942 35.02 -12.70 1.84
N SER A 943 34.48 -12.87 0.63
CA SER A 943 33.20 -13.54 0.42
C SER A 943 33.31 -15.00 0.87
N THR A 944 32.29 -15.47 1.58
CA THR A 944 32.10 -16.89 1.93
C THR A 944 31.04 -17.53 1.04
N ALA A 945 30.74 -16.92 -0.12
CA ALA A 945 29.69 -17.35 -1.05
C ALA A 945 28.33 -17.54 -0.35
N SER A 946 27.96 -16.57 0.49
CA SER A 946 26.77 -16.62 1.35
C SER A 946 25.72 -15.58 0.95
N SER A 947 25.80 -15.04 -0.27
CA SER A 947 24.82 -14.10 -0.81
C SER A 947 23.55 -14.84 -1.27
N ARG A 948 22.36 -14.38 -0.90
CA ARG A 948 21.06 -14.99 -1.18
C ARG A 948 20.10 -13.97 -1.77
N LEU A 949 19.18 -14.39 -2.64
CA LEU A 949 18.08 -13.54 -3.09
C LEU A 949 16.90 -13.67 -2.12
N ALA A 950 16.20 -12.57 -1.90
CA ALA A 950 14.99 -12.58 -1.07
C ALA A 950 13.82 -13.21 -1.85
N ASN A 951 13.00 -14.01 -1.15
CA ASN A 951 11.76 -14.57 -1.70
C ASN A 951 10.63 -13.53 -1.64
N SER A 952 10.92 -12.33 -2.13
CA SER A 952 10.00 -11.20 -2.13
C SER A 952 10.23 -10.40 -3.40
N PRO A 953 9.20 -10.23 -4.25
CA PRO A 953 9.34 -9.45 -5.47
C PRO A 953 9.63 -7.97 -5.18
N ALA A 954 9.27 -7.48 -3.99
CA ALA A 954 9.55 -6.12 -3.56
C ALA A 954 11.02 -5.90 -3.13
N GLN A 955 11.80 -6.96 -2.91
CA GLN A 955 13.15 -6.88 -2.36
C GLN A 955 14.18 -7.44 -3.35
N SER A 956 14.72 -6.58 -4.21
CA SER A 956 15.73 -6.96 -5.20
C SER A 956 17.17 -6.94 -4.68
N ILE A 957 17.41 -6.59 -3.42
CA ILE A 957 18.75 -6.51 -2.83
C ILE A 957 19.17 -7.91 -2.36
N PRO A 958 20.31 -8.47 -2.83
CA PRO A 958 20.81 -9.70 -2.28
C PRO A 958 21.13 -9.55 -0.78
N LEU A 959 20.85 -10.59 -0.01
CA LEU A 959 21.00 -10.67 1.43
C LEU A 959 22.20 -11.55 1.78
N LEU A 960 22.76 -11.36 2.97
CA LEU A 960 23.70 -12.32 3.53
C LEU A 960 22.91 -13.39 4.28
N GLY A 961 23.18 -14.66 3.99
CA GLY A 961 22.37 -15.77 4.49
C GLY A 961 23.08 -17.12 4.43
N VAL A 962 22.55 -18.08 5.20
CA VAL A 962 23.02 -19.48 5.21
C VAL A 962 22.31 -20.32 4.13
N GLY A 963 22.93 -21.43 3.73
CA GLY A 963 22.26 -22.53 3.03
C GLY A 963 21.52 -23.41 4.00
N THR A 964 22.21 -24.42 4.51
CA THR A 964 21.73 -25.26 5.62
C THR A 964 22.62 -25.02 6.84
N LEU A 965 22.08 -24.37 7.87
CA LEU A 965 22.78 -24.25 9.16
C LEU A 965 22.69 -25.59 9.90
N HIS A 966 23.79 -26.34 9.93
CA HIS A 966 23.85 -27.65 10.57
C HIS A 966 24.65 -27.58 11.86
N VAL A 967 23.96 -27.82 12.97
CA VAL A 967 24.51 -27.85 14.33
C VAL A 967 24.77 -29.30 14.71
N LYS A 968 26.04 -29.70 14.66
CA LYS A 968 26.53 -31.03 15.02
C LYS A 968 26.89 -31.06 16.51
N ALA A 969 26.60 -32.17 17.19
CA ALA A 969 26.88 -32.34 18.60
C ALA A 969 27.60 -33.68 18.87
N ASP A 970 28.70 -33.61 19.61
CA ASP A 970 29.42 -34.78 20.14
C ASP A 970 29.00 -35.04 21.61
N GLY A 971 29.18 -36.26 22.11
CA GLY A 971 28.90 -36.57 23.52
C GLY A 971 27.44 -36.27 23.93
N THR A 972 26.51 -36.61 23.04
CA THR A 972 25.07 -36.36 23.16
C THR A 972 24.40 -37.32 24.16
N THR A 973 23.21 -36.94 24.60
CA THR A 973 22.30 -37.76 25.40
C THR A 973 21.20 -38.28 24.50
N LYS A 974 20.84 -39.57 24.63
CA LYS A 974 19.69 -40.16 23.94
C LYS A 974 18.44 -39.31 24.20
N ASP A 975 17.70 -38.93 23.16
CA ASP A 975 16.53 -38.04 23.28
C ASP A 975 15.51 -38.53 24.34
N ASP A 976 15.21 -39.82 24.37
CA ASP A 976 14.34 -40.47 25.36
C ASP A 976 14.81 -40.31 26.82
N ASN A 977 16.08 -39.98 27.03
CA ASN A 977 16.68 -39.75 28.34
C ASN A 977 16.88 -38.26 28.67
N MET A 978 16.52 -37.32 27.78
CA MET A 978 16.67 -35.89 28.01
C MET A 978 15.83 -35.40 29.18
N LEU A 979 14.55 -35.80 29.24
CA LEU A 979 13.68 -35.46 30.38
C LEU A 979 14.23 -36.00 31.71
N LYS A 980 14.68 -37.26 31.73
CA LYS A 980 15.32 -37.85 32.93
C LYS A 980 16.56 -37.07 33.37
N THR A 981 17.33 -36.56 32.40
CA THR A 981 18.53 -35.75 32.66
C THR A 981 18.17 -34.38 33.22
N LEU A 982 17.10 -33.74 32.73
CA LEU A 982 16.55 -32.51 33.29
C LEU A 982 16.17 -32.70 34.76
N LEU A 983 15.38 -33.74 35.06
CA LEU A 983 14.92 -34.02 36.43
C LEU A 983 16.08 -34.35 37.37
N LYS A 984 17.11 -35.07 36.88
CA LYS A 984 18.33 -35.34 37.65
C LYS A 984 19.09 -34.05 37.97
N ALA A 985 19.17 -33.11 37.03
CA ALA A 985 19.79 -31.80 37.27
C ALA A 985 19.00 -30.98 38.29
N ALA A 986 17.67 -30.96 38.19
CA ALA A 986 16.79 -30.24 39.12
C ALA A 986 16.86 -30.84 40.54
N LYS A 987 16.84 -32.17 40.66
CA LYS A 987 17.00 -32.87 41.94
C LYS A 987 18.35 -32.58 42.60
N LYS A 988 19.42 -32.44 41.82
CA LYS A 988 20.75 -32.04 42.33
C LYS A 988 20.74 -30.62 42.92
N GLN A 989 19.93 -29.74 42.37
CA GLN A 989 19.71 -28.37 42.87
C GLN A 989 18.63 -28.28 43.96
N LYS A 990 18.04 -29.41 44.38
CA LYS A 990 16.94 -29.47 45.37
C LYS A 990 15.70 -28.68 44.95
N LEU A 991 15.39 -28.68 43.65
CA LEU A 991 14.18 -28.05 43.12
C LEU A 991 13.03 -29.07 43.07
N ASP A 992 11.81 -28.61 43.36
CA ASP A 992 10.60 -29.44 43.27
C ASP A 992 10.07 -29.56 41.82
N TYR A 993 10.37 -28.57 40.98
CA TYR A 993 10.01 -28.53 39.57
C TYR A 993 11.19 -28.09 38.70
N ALA A 994 11.15 -28.50 37.43
CA ALA A 994 11.97 -27.97 36.35
C ALA A 994 11.06 -27.40 35.25
N TYR A 995 11.63 -26.74 34.24
CA TYR A 995 10.84 -26.24 33.12
C TYR A 995 11.30 -26.79 31.77
N VAL A 996 10.32 -27.01 30.91
CA VAL A 996 10.52 -27.31 29.49
C VAL A 996 9.90 -26.19 28.67
N VAL A 997 10.71 -25.58 27.81
CA VAL A 997 10.29 -24.62 26.80
C VAL A 997 10.22 -25.37 25.48
N THR A 998 9.06 -25.40 24.86
CA THR A 998 8.88 -26.01 23.53
C THR A 998 8.14 -25.05 22.62
N THR A 999 8.34 -25.19 21.33
CA THR A 999 7.50 -24.54 20.33
C THR A 999 7.07 -25.66 19.40
N PRO A 1000 5.77 -25.99 19.34
CA PRO A 1000 5.30 -26.95 18.34
C PRO A 1000 5.70 -26.50 16.93
N SER A 1001 6.02 -27.44 16.05
CA SER A 1001 6.53 -27.13 14.70
C SER A 1001 5.64 -26.12 13.97
N GLY A 1002 6.23 -25.01 13.53
CA GLY A 1002 5.57 -23.92 12.82
C GLY A 1002 4.89 -22.87 13.72
N TYR A 1003 4.89 -23.02 15.04
CA TYR A 1003 4.24 -22.06 15.94
C TYR A 1003 5.15 -20.85 16.16
N THR A 1004 4.55 -19.69 16.40
CA THR A 1004 5.31 -18.47 16.72
C THR A 1004 5.56 -18.32 18.21
N SER A 1005 4.58 -18.69 19.04
CA SER A 1005 4.68 -18.54 20.50
C SER A 1005 5.26 -19.77 21.19
N LEU A 1006 6.24 -19.53 22.06
CA LEU A 1006 6.80 -20.56 22.94
C LEU A 1006 5.75 -21.06 23.95
N ARG A 1007 5.83 -22.34 24.30
CA ARG A 1007 5.05 -23.03 25.34
C ARG A 1007 5.96 -23.33 26.52
N LEU A 1008 5.48 -23.08 27.74
CA LEU A 1008 6.22 -23.34 28.97
C LEU A 1008 5.50 -24.43 29.76
N TYR A 1009 6.18 -25.56 29.99
CA TYR A 1009 5.69 -26.65 30.82
C TYR A 1009 6.49 -26.70 32.12
N GLN A 1010 5.80 -26.62 33.25
CA GLN A 1010 6.36 -26.98 34.55
C GLN A 1010 6.37 -28.51 34.66
N VAL A 1011 7.51 -29.08 35.03
CA VAL A 1011 7.69 -30.52 35.16
C VAL A 1011 7.99 -30.87 36.60
N ASP A 1012 7.14 -31.70 37.21
CA ASP A 1012 7.34 -32.16 38.59
C ASP A 1012 8.56 -33.11 38.65
N VAL A 1013 9.50 -32.84 39.56
CA VAL A 1013 10.78 -33.57 39.63
C VAL A 1013 10.62 -35.00 40.14
N LYS A 1014 9.54 -35.32 40.85
CA LYS A 1014 9.30 -36.65 41.43
C LYS A 1014 8.58 -37.57 40.44
N THR A 1015 7.58 -37.05 39.73
CA THR A 1015 6.68 -37.80 38.85
C THR A 1015 7.05 -37.68 37.38
N GLY A 1016 7.69 -36.57 36.98
CA GLY A 1016 7.96 -36.24 35.58
C GLY A 1016 6.74 -35.70 34.81
N GLU A 1017 5.61 -35.47 35.48
CA GLU A 1017 4.39 -34.94 34.88
C GLU A 1017 4.61 -33.52 34.36
N ARG A 1018 4.16 -33.24 33.12
CA ARG A 1018 4.23 -31.92 32.48
C ARG A 1018 2.91 -31.19 32.67
N LYS A 1019 2.96 -29.94 33.13
CA LYS A 1019 1.82 -29.04 33.27
C LYS A 1019 2.08 -27.74 32.52
N LEU A 1020 1.24 -27.41 31.54
CA LEU A 1020 1.34 -26.15 30.80
C LEU A 1020 1.10 -24.96 31.75
N VAL A 1021 1.94 -23.92 31.64
CA VAL A 1021 1.80 -22.66 32.38
C VAL A 1021 1.92 -21.47 31.43
N LYS A 1022 1.18 -20.39 31.72
CA LYS A 1022 1.24 -19.14 30.95
C LYS A 1022 2.45 -18.31 31.33
N HIS A 1023 3.06 -17.73 30.32
CA HIS A 1023 4.16 -16.78 30.44
C HIS A 1023 4.10 -15.78 29.27
N ASN A 1024 4.29 -14.48 29.53
CA ASN A 1024 4.24 -13.46 28.47
C ASN A 1024 5.59 -13.16 27.80
N ARG A 1025 6.71 -13.53 28.42
CA ARG A 1025 8.04 -13.32 27.85
C ARG A 1025 9.06 -14.38 28.25
N ILE A 1026 9.19 -15.44 27.47
CA ILE A 1026 10.21 -16.45 27.73
C ILE A 1026 11.54 -15.94 27.17
N THR A 1027 12.53 -15.76 28.03
CA THR A 1027 13.87 -15.28 27.64
C THR A 1027 14.70 -16.46 27.17
N LEU A 1028 15.28 -16.36 25.98
CA LEU A 1028 16.23 -17.36 25.48
C LEU A 1028 17.55 -17.30 26.28
N PRO A 1029 18.35 -18.38 26.31
CA PRO A 1029 19.61 -18.42 27.04
C PRO A 1029 20.59 -17.34 26.57
N THR A 1030 21.29 -16.72 27.53
CA THR A 1030 22.39 -15.79 27.24
C THR A 1030 23.60 -16.53 26.65
N GLU A 1031 24.48 -15.80 25.96
CA GLU A 1031 25.73 -16.37 25.43
C GLU A 1031 26.57 -17.05 26.54
N SER A 1032 26.58 -16.49 27.75
CA SER A 1032 27.29 -17.11 28.89
C SER A 1032 26.71 -18.48 29.26
N GLN A 1033 25.39 -18.60 29.24
CA GLN A 1033 24.69 -19.86 29.52
C GLN A 1033 24.89 -20.89 28.40
N MET A 1034 25.05 -20.44 27.15
CA MET A 1034 25.27 -21.33 25.99
C MET A 1034 26.68 -21.93 25.93
N LYS A 1035 27.67 -21.37 26.64
CA LYS A 1035 29.04 -21.92 26.68
C LYS A 1035 29.16 -23.29 27.33
N LYS A 1036 28.13 -23.72 28.06
CA LYS A 1036 28.08 -25.03 28.70
C LYS A 1036 26.63 -25.49 28.90
N PHE A 1037 26.19 -26.39 28.04
CA PHE A 1037 24.92 -27.08 28.20
C PHE A 1037 25.06 -28.24 29.21
N THR A 1038 23.98 -28.53 29.93
CA THR A 1038 23.91 -29.71 30.80
C THR A 1038 23.80 -30.98 29.96
N ALA A 1039 22.96 -30.97 28.93
CA ALA A 1039 22.77 -32.07 27.98
C ALA A 1039 22.37 -31.54 26.61
N ILE A 1040 22.66 -32.31 25.57
CA ILE A 1040 22.34 -32.04 24.17
C ILE A 1040 21.80 -33.33 23.59
N SER A 1041 20.64 -33.30 22.94
CA SER A 1041 20.01 -34.48 22.36
C SER A 1041 20.78 -35.02 21.17
N ASP A 1042 20.70 -36.34 20.95
CA ASP A 1042 21.19 -37.00 19.74
C ASP A 1042 20.16 -37.05 18.59
N ARG A 1043 18.88 -36.73 18.87
CA ARG A 1043 17.85 -36.61 17.83
C ARG A 1043 18.02 -35.29 17.08
N PRO A 1044 18.07 -35.29 15.74
CA PRO A 1044 18.05 -34.07 14.96
C PRO A 1044 16.62 -33.52 14.81
N PHE A 1045 16.54 -32.20 14.67
CA PHE A 1045 15.35 -31.45 14.31
C PHE A 1045 15.65 -30.64 13.06
N VAL A 1046 14.92 -30.95 11.97
CA VAL A 1046 15.04 -30.30 10.67
C VAL A 1046 13.92 -29.27 10.52
N SER A 1047 14.25 -28.09 10.01
CA SER A 1047 13.29 -27.02 9.78
C SER A 1047 13.64 -26.29 8.48
N ASN A 1048 12.64 -26.15 7.62
CA ASN A 1048 12.74 -25.50 6.32
C ASN A 1048 12.02 -24.16 6.35
N ASN A 1049 12.65 -23.13 5.79
CA ASN A 1049 12.15 -21.76 5.81
C ASN A 1049 12.28 -21.17 4.41
N VAL A 1050 11.25 -20.44 3.98
CA VAL A 1050 11.23 -19.75 2.68
C VAL A 1050 11.14 -18.23 2.83
N GLN A 1051 11.34 -17.71 4.04
CA GLN A 1051 11.36 -16.28 4.33
C GLN A 1051 12.48 -15.98 5.35
N PRO A 1052 13.24 -14.88 5.18
CA PRO A 1052 13.16 -13.92 4.07
C PRO A 1052 13.71 -14.46 2.73
N TYR A 1053 14.44 -15.59 2.78
CA TYR A 1053 14.93 -16.34 1.62
C TYR A 1053 14.82 -17.84 1.94
N THR A 1054 15.13 -18.71 0.97
CA THR A 1054 15.08 -20.16 1.13
C THR A 1054 16.30 -20.71 1.89
N TYR A 1055 16.09 -21.33 3.06
CA TYR A 1055 17.15 -21.97 3.86
C TYR A 1055 16.64 -23.11 4.74
N SER A 1056 17.58 -23.91 5.25
CA SER A 1056 17.29 -25.00 6.18
C SER A 1056 18.12 -24.90 7.45
N THR A 1057 17.64 -25.53 8.52
CA THR A 1057 18.40 -25.71 9.75
C THR A 1057 18.30 -27.16 10.21
N ILE A 1058 19.41 -27.71 10.68
CA ILE A 1058 19.48 -29.02 11.34
C ILE A 1058 20.07 -28.76 12.71
N THR A 1059 19.28 -28.97 13.76
CA THR A 1059 19.67 -28.68 15.14
C THR A 1059 19.41 -29.87 16.06
N PRO A 1060 20.10 -30.00 17.20
CA PRO A 1060 19.68 -30.95 18.23
C PRO A 1060 18.24 -30.67 18.64
N ALA A 1061 17.42 -31.70 18.72
CA ALA A 1061 16.00 -31.56 19.00
C ALA A 1061 15.72 -31.12 20.44
N SER A 1062 16.68 -31.26 21.35
CA SER A 1062 16.59 -30.62 22.66
C SER A 1062 17.95 -30.29 23.26
N ILE A 1063 17.97 -29.25 24.09
CA ILE A 1063 19.15 -28.79 24.84
C ILE A 1063 18.75 -28.41 26.26
N ILE A 1064 19.58 -28.76 27.25
CA ILE A 1064 19.34 -28.40 28.65
C ILE A 1064 20.33 -27.32 29.07
N VAL A 1065 19.82 -26.17 29.48
CA VAL A 1065 20.61 -25.11 30.11
C VAL A 1065 20.50 -25.28 31.62
N GLY A 1066 21.63 -25.37 32.34
CA GLY A 1066 21.63 -25.77 33.75
C GLY A 1066 21.27 -24.69 34.76
N ASP A 1067 21.34 -23.41 34.37
CA ASP A 1067 21.09 -22.26 35.23
C ASP A 1067 20.39 -21.16 34.42
N ALA A 1068 19.21 -21.48 33.89
CA ALA A 1068 18.36 -20.54 33.16
C ALA A 1068 17.44 -19.80 34.12
N GLU A 1069 17.09 -18.56 33.77
CA GLU A 1069 16.25 -17.68 34.58
C GLU A 1069 14.93 -17.42 33.86
N LEU A 1070 13.81 -17.67 34.54
CA LEU A 1070 12.46 -17.34 34.09
C LEU A 1070 11.85 -16.38 35.10
N THR A 1071 11.59 -15.15 34.67
CA THR A 1071 10.98 -14.11 35.50
C THR A 1071 9.51 -14.39 35.75
N LYS A 1072 8.94 -13.89 36.84
CA LYS A 1072 7.48 -13.91 36.99
C LYS A 1072 6.83 -13.08 35.86
N PRO A 1073 5.82 -13.61 35.15
CA PRO A 1073 5.18 -12.87 34.06
C PRO A 1073 4.39 -11.67 34.60
N VAL A 1074 4.46 -10.55 33.88
CA VAL A 1074 3.64 -9.35 34.15
C VAL A 1074 2.46 -9.33 33.18
N LEU A 1075 1.38 -10.01 33.54
CA LEU A 1075 0.17 -10.08 32.71
C LEU A 1075 -0.74 -8.91 33.04
N ASN A 1076 -0.91 -7.99 32.08
CA ASN A 1076 -1.82 -6.87 32.24
C ASN A 1076 -3.26 -7.34 31.94
N SER A 1077 -4.07 -7.51 32.99
CA SER A 1077 -5.50 -7.78 32.84
C SER A 1077 -6.21 -6.67 32.08
N GLY A 1078 -6.96 -7.06 31.05
CA GLY A 1078 -7.81 -6.15 30.29
C GLY A 1078 -9.13 -5.81 30.99
N LYS A 1079 -9.85 -4.82 30.45
CA LYS A 1079 -11.27 -4.60 30.74
C LYS A 1079 -12.12 -5.60 29.95
N ALA A 1080 -13.31 -5.91 30.43
CA ALA A 1080 -14.27 -6.72 29.68
C ALA A 1080 -14.51 -6.10 28.30
N SER A 1081 -14.62 -6.95 27.27
CA SER A 1081 -15.03 -6.49 25.94
C SER A 1081 -16.42 -5.83 26.01
N GLU A 1082 -16.56 -4.70 25.35
CA GLU A 1082 -17.80 -3.94 25.28
C GLU A 1082 -18.87 -4.62 24.43
N LEU A 1083 -18.44 -5.54 23.56
CA LEU A 1083 -19.29 -6.37 22.71
C LEU A 1083 -18.93 -7.85 22.88
N VAL A 1084 -19.95 -8.69 23.01
CA VAL A 1084 -19.81 -10.16 23.01
C VAL A 1084 -19.43 -10.64 21.60
N TYR A 1085 -18.41 -11.50 21.54
CA TYR A 1085 -17.94 -12.10 20.29
C TYR A 1085 -19.06 -12.93 19.63
N PRO A 1086 -19.34 -12.80 18.32
CA PRO A 1086 -20.50 -13.45 17.68
C PRO A 1086 -20.64 -14.95 17.92
N LEU A 1087 -19.56 -15.73 17.94
CA LEU A 1087 -19.62 -17.18 18.21
C LEU A 1087 -19.96 -17.53 19.67
N GLN A 1088 -20.04 -16.55 20.57
CA GLN A 1088 -20.45 -16.71 21.97
C GLN A 1088 -21.90 -16.28 22.22
N ARG A 1089 -22.57 -15.71 21.21
CA ARG A 1089 -23.94 -15.18 21.33
C ARG A 1089 -24.99 -16.29 21.30
#